data_AF-A0A7C1DSD9-F1
#
_entry.id   AF-A0A7C1DSD9-F1
#
_cell.length_a   1.000
_cell.length_b   1.000
_cell.length_c   1.000
_cell.angle_alpha   90.00
_cell.angle_beta   90.00
_cell.angle_gamma   90.00
#
_symmetry.space_group_name_H-M   'P 1'
#
loop_
_entity.id
_entity.type
_entity.pdbx_description
1 polymer ?
#
loop_
_entity_poly.entity_id
_entity_poly.type
_entity_poly.pdbx_seq_one_letter_code
_entity_poly.pdbx_strand_id
1 'polypeptide(L)'
;MADHSPYAGLKGLTTLEGNYGPKSRMTAALSAYTPNIPWAAYGCPAILRLNGEGTSAATPQVAAAAALWFEKYKQELPQDWRRVEAVRHALFKSARAAGMDEKRMGRGILQAFDALEVKPVLGLDQTRSESDSFAFLRVITGLGVLSASPREQMFNLEIAQRWMLNPVLQEIVPDPDATGWMDEDALARFMEALVEDPQTSKALQKHVLARYPVAVHRPPPLMETEKSVTRMEGAFGPHPQPTLGDPPYRRIRVYAVDPSLSARFETAGINEVVLNVRWEPLKKGPCGEYLAVHDMDDARRVYDPVDLEDTRMLARDGWEPSEGNPQFHQQMVYAVAMKTIEYFEHALGRPILWRPRPNPGDPYDDSGFVGQLALRPHALRQANAYYSPREVALLFGYFQATASDSGDHVPGSRIYACLSHDIVAHETTHAVLDGMHRRFNEPTNPDVLALHEAFADIVALMQHFTIPEILDAEIRRTRGDLETESILGSLAIQFGRGMGNRGALRNAIGSIENGTWKRFKPDSEDLKKRLTPHARGAVLVGAVFDAFLTIYKTRIADLLRIYTGGSGVLPKGAIHPDLALRLANEAVKSAKHVLNICIRALDYLPPVDVTFFEYLRALITADFDLVADDRHNYRVAFVEAFRRRGIYPVNLDAPSRDTLRSLSVDTLRWQGFEWSGKSGSDRMLTDRYKKIIRDLKQFSDTCFYVENRRMLFKKTRMHRARLHKQLEEIFAAFPDFALDLGLDPDLKGFEVHELRRALRISPGGQPVPQVIVALTQSKTIKEDREKGIPEYLFRGGSTLVLDLSVPEVKYRIVKNIKSDTRQARTSDFIREATADPLRALFFTAGRGEPFAALHALADDGV
;
A
#
# COMPACT_ATOMS: atom_id res chain seq x y z
N MET A 1 54.83 -16.10 -16.61
CA MET A 1 55.22 -15.94 -15.19
C MET A 1 56.31 -14.88 -15.06
N ALA A 2 56.63 -14.44 -13.84
CA ALA A 2 57.65 -13.39 -13.60
C ALA A 2 59.06 -13.80 -14.07
N ASP A 3 59.34 -15.10 -14.09
CA ASP A 3 60.55 -15.73 -14.63
C ASP A 3 60.45 -16.03 -16.15
N HIS A 4 59.44 -15.48 -16.82
CA HIS A 4 59.12 -15.74 -18.23
C HIS A 4 58.70 -17.18 -18.56
N SER A 5 58.44 -18.05 -17.59
CA SER A 5 57.88 -19.38 -17.86
C SER A 5 56.39 -19.32 -18.25
N PRO A 6 55.86 -20.29 -19.02
CA PRO A 6 54.43 -20.36 -19.33
C PRO A 6 53.60 -20.56 -18.05
N TYR A 7 52.41 -19.98 -18.02
CA TYR A 7 51.48 -20.12 -16.91
C TYR A 7 50.74 -21.48 -16.98
N ALA A 8 51.47 -22.60 -16.87
CA ALA A 8 50.92 -23.95 -17.05
C ALA A 8 51.69 -24.99 -16.21
N GLY A 9 51.03 -26.09 -15.82
CA GLY A 9 51.63 -27.17 -15.04
C GLY A 9 51.84 -26.84 -13.56
N LEU A 10 50.98 -26.00 -12.98
CA LEU A 10 51.08 -25.53 -11.60
C LEU A 10 50.53 -26.60 -10.63
N LYS A 11 51.43 -27.27 -9.89
CA LYS A 11 51.04 -28.33 -8.93
C LYS A 11 50.45 -27.74 -7.65
N GLY A 12 49.31 -28.27 -7.20
CA GLY A 12 48.76 -28.02 -5.86
C GLY A 12 47.84 -26.80 -5.72
N LEU A 13 47.38 -26.20 -6.82
CA LEU A 13 46.44 -25.08 -6.79
C LEU A 13 45.23 -25.38 -7.69
N THR A 14 44.01 -25.09 -7.22
CA THR A 14 42.76 -25.10 -8.01
C THR A 14 42.63 -23.85 -8.89
N THR A 15 43.73 -23.41 -9.52
CA THR A 15 43.81 -22.14 -10.28
C THR A 15 43.70 -22.37 -11.78
N LEU A 16 43.13 -21.39 -12.49
CA LEU A 16 43.14 -21.32 -13.95
C LEU A 16 44.58 -21.33 -14.46
N GLU A 17 44.89 -22.18 -15.42
CA GLU A 17 46.14 -22.16 -16.20
C GLU A 17 45.93 -21.37 -17.51
N GLY A 18 47.03 -21.01 -18.17
CA GLY A 18 47.00 -20.47 -19.52
C GLY A 18 46.57 -21.53 -20.53
N ASN A 19 45.74 -21.13 -21.49
CA ASN A 19 45.28 -22.02 -22.56
C ASN A 19 46.32 -22.09 -23.69
N TYR A 20 46.58 -23.30 -24.17
CA TYR A 20 47.39 -23.55 -25.38
C TYR A 20 46.75 -24.67 -26.19
N GLY A 21 46.79 -24.54 -27.51
CA GLY A 21 46.17 -25.46 -28.46
C GLY A 21 47.20 -26.28 -29.25
N PRO A 22 46.76 -27.02 -30.28
CA PRO A 22 47.66 -27.77 -31.15
C PRO A 22 48.66 -26.84 -31.87
N LYS A 23 49.79 -27.42 -32.32
CA LYS A 23 50.90 -26.65 -32.92
C LYS A 23 50.45 -25.78 -34.10
N SER A 24 49.48 -26.23 -34.89
CA SER A 24 48.90 -25.45 -36.01
C SER A 24 48.34 -24.10 -35.54
N ARG A 25 47.64 -24.07 -34.40
CA ARG A 25 46.99 -22.89 -33.83
C ARG A 25 47.94 -21.99 -33.04
N MET A 26 48.99 -22.55 -32.46
CA MET A 26 50.01 -21.76 -31.74
C MET A 26 50.79 -20.80 -32.66
N THR A 27 50.70 -20.96 -33.98
CA THR A 27 51.27 -20.01 -34.96
C THR A 27 50.60 -18.62 -34.97
N ALA A 28 49.37 -18.52 -34.45
CA ALA A 28 48.61 -17.28 -34.35
C ALA A 28 48.48 -16.75 -32.90
N ALA A 29 49.04 -17.46 -31.93
CA ALA A 29 48.99 -17.08 -30.51
C ALA A 29 50.09 -16.08 -30.16
N LEU A 30 49.79 -15.13 -29.28
CA LEU A 30 50.73 -14.18 -28.69
C LEU A 30 50.53 -14.13 -27.18
N SER A 31 51.62 -14.10 -26.43
CA SER A 31 51.59 -14.08 -24.96
C SER A 31 51.73 -12.65 -24.42
N ALA A 32 51.10 -12.34 -23.29
CA ALA A 32 51.35 -11.12 -22.52
C ALA A 32 51.31 -11.43 -21.01
N TYR A 33 51.80 -10.51 -20.19
CA TYR A 33 51.86 -10.73 -18.74
C TYR A 33 50.47 -10.68 -18.10
N THR A 34 50.14 -11.64 -17.26
CA THR A 34 48.89 -11.66 -16.49
C THR A 34 49.21 -11.51 -15.00
N PRO A 35 49.08 -10.32 -14.40
CA PRO A 35 49.33 -10.18 -12.97
C PRO A 35 48.15 -10.74 -12.15
N ASN A 36 48.45 -11.54 -11.12
CA ASN A 36 47.47 -11.95 -10.11
C ASN A 36 47.24 -10.79 -9.13
N ILE A 37 46.48 -9.77 -9.54
CA ILE A 37 46.08 -8.64 -8.69
C ILE A 37 44.70 -8.88 -8.07
N PRO A 38 44.47 -8.51 -6.80
CA PRO A 38 43.13 -8.43 -6.22
C PRO A 38 42.27 -7.41 -6.96
N TRP A 39 40.99 -7.71 -7.18
CA TRP A 39 40.04 -6.84 -7.86
C TRP A 39 39.09 -6.21 -6.84
N ALA A 40 38.85 -4.90 -6.90
CA ALA A 40 37.82 -4.29 -6.06
C ALA A 40 36.42 -4.77 -6.50
N ALA A 41 35.56 -5.16 -5.55
CA ALA A 41 34.17 -5.52 -5.85
C ALA A 41 33.36 -4.25 -6.12
N TYR A 42 32.77 -4.15 -7.31
CA TYR A 42 31.97 -2.98 -7.70
C TYR A 42 30.81 -2.74 -6.72
N GLY A 43 30.66 -1.50 -6.25
CA GLY A 43 29.63 -1.10 -5.28
C GLY A 43 29.92 -1.50 -3.81
N CYS A 44 31.08 -2.11 -3.53
CA CYS A 44 31.45 -2.55 -2.18
C CYS A 44 32.77 -1.89 -1.73
N PRO A 45 32.74 -0.92 -0.79
CA PRO A 45 33.91 -0.10 -0.48
C PRO A 45 35.03 -0.81 0.30
N ALA A 46 34.77 -2.00 0.87
CA ALA A 46 35.73 -2.73 1.72
C ALA A 46 36.05 -4.15 1.23
N ILE A 47 35.58 -4.55 0.03
CA ILE A 47 35.68 -5.93 -0.44
C ILE A 47 36.62 -6.03 -1.65
N LEU A 48 37.67 -6.84 -1.49
CA LEU A 48 38.56 -7.25 -2.57
C LEU A 48 38.21 -8.69 -2.98
N ARG A 49 37.95 -8.91 -4.26
CA ARG A 49 37.87 -10.23 -4.88
C ARG A 49 39.27 -10.73 -5.16
N LEU A 50 39.60 -11.89 -4.60
CA LEU A 50 40.87 -12.57 -4.81
C LEU A 50 40.84 -13.53 -6.01
N ASN A 51 39.65 -13.76 -6.57
CA ASN A 51 39.40 -14.53 -7.77
C ASN A 51 38.97 -13.59 -8.91
N GLY A 52 39.89 -13.25 -9.82
CA GLY A 52 39.52 -12.64 -11.10
C GLY A 52 38.78 -13.67 -11.95
N GLU A 53 37.46 -13.79 -11.79
CA GLU A 53 36.65 -14.78 -12.49
C GLU A 53 36.82 -14.63 -14.02
N GLY A 54 37.59 -15.54 -14.61
CA GLY A 54 37.43 -15.99 -16.00
C GLY A 54 37.83 -15.02 -17.14
N THR A 55 38.41 -13.85 -16.89
CA THR A 55 38.84 -12.94 -17.98
C THR A 55 40.35 -12.72 -18.00
N SER A 56 40.99 -13.08 -19.12
CA SER A 56 42.43 -12.95 -19.33
C SER A 56 42.88 -11.49 -19.24
N ALA A 57 43.82 -11.17 -18.35
CA ALA A 57 44.46 -9.85 -18.32
C ALA A 57 45.40 -9.60 -19.52
N ALA A 58 45.76 -10.65 -20.27
CA ALA A 58 46.62 -10.55 -21.46
C ALA A 58 45.86 -10.04 -22.69
N THR A 59 44.59 -10.43 -22.87
CA THR A 59 43.80 -10.05 -24.05
C THR A 59 43.63 -8.53 -24.19
N PRO A 60 43.29 -7.76 -23.12
CA PRO A 60 43.23 -6.30 -23.20
C PRO A 60 44.56 -5.65 -23.54
N GLN A 61 45.69 -6.22 -23.10
CA GLN A 61 47.03 -5.68 -23.41
C GLN A 61 47.36 -5.84 -24.90
N VAL A 62 47.09 -7.01 -25.47
CA VAL A 62 47.28 -7.24 -26.93
C VAL A 62 46.35 -6.34 -27.73
N ALA A 63 45.08 -6.19 -27.31
CA ALA A 63 44.12 -5.29 -27.95
C ALA A 63 44.56 -3.82 -27.87
N ALA A 64 45.07 -3.37 -26.71
CA ALA A 64 45.57 -2.02 -26.53
C ALA A 64 46.81 -1.76 -27.40
N ALA A 65 47.75 -2.71 -27.49
CA ALA A 65 48.91 -2.59 -28.37
C ALA A 65 48.50 -2.51 -29.85
N ALA A 66 47.53 -3.32 -30.27
CA ALA A 66 46.97 -3.25 -31.62
C ALA A 66 46.30 -1.89 -31.89
N ALA A 67 45.53 -1.37 -30.93
CA ALA A 67 44.86 -0.07 -31.04
C ALA A 67 45.86 1.10 -31.14
N LEU A 68 46.94 1.07 -30.34
CA LEU A 68 48.01 2.08 -30.41
C LEU A 68 48.73 2.04 -31.76
N TRP A 69 48.99 0.84 -32.28
CA TRP A 69 49.60 0.66 -33.60
C TRP A 69 48.68 1.17 -34.71
N PHE A 70 47.39 0.84 -34.65
CA PHE A 70 46.39 1.37 -35.57
C PHE A 70 46.33 2.88 -35.54
N GLU A 71 46.28 3.49 -34.34
CA GLU A 71 46.21 4.93 -34.20
C GLU A 71 47.42 5.63 -34.82
N LYS A 72 48.62 5.07 -34.64
CA LYS A 72 49.86 5.59 -35.24
C LYS A 72 49.84 5.55 -36.77
N TYR A 73 49.35 4.47 -37.37
CA TYR A 73 49.43 4.23 -38.81
C TYR A 73 48.09 4.40 -39.56
N LYS A 74 47.03 4.88 -38.90
CA LYS A 74 45.66 4.90 -39.47
C LYS A 74 45.53 5.59 -40.83
N GLN A 75 46.38 6.58 -41.11
CA GLN A 75 46.38 7.31 -42.39
C GLN A 75 46.94 6.48 -43.55
N GLU A 76 47.70 5.42 -43.26
CA GLU A 76 48.36 4.55 -44.24
C GLU A 76 47.61 3.22 -44.45
N LEU A 77 46.56 2.94 -43.66
CA LEU A 77 45.90 1.64 -43.61
C LEU A 77 44.56 1.60 -44.37
N PRO A 78 44.32 0.59 -45.22
CA PRO A 78 43.03 0.40 -45.88
C PRO A 78 41.95 -0.07 -44.89
N GLN A 79 40.68 0.22 -45.18
CA GLN A 79 39.54 -0.25 -44.37
C GLN A 79 39.08 -1.67 -44.76
N ASP A 80 40.02 -2.61 -44.90
CA ASP A 80 39.73 -4.02 -45.19
C ASP A 80 40.59 -4.98 -44.35
N TRP A 81 40.62 -6.26 -44.69
CA TRP A 81 41.35 -7.30 -43.95
C TRP A 81 42.87 -7.05 -43.88
N ARG A 82 43.46 -6.29 -44.80
CA ARG A 82 44.92 -6.06 -44.84
C ARG A 82 45.42 -5.30 -43.62
N ARG A 83 44.61 -4.42 -43.03
CA ARG A 83 44.95 -3.72 -41.79
C ARG A 83 45.10 -4.68 -40.60
N VAL A 84 44.32 -5.76 -40.59
CA VAL A 84 44.37 -6.80 -39.56
C VAL A 84 45.65 -7.61 -39.69
N GLU A 85 46.04 -7.96 -40.92
CA GLU A 85 47.31 -8.66 -41.17
C GLU A 85 48.51 -7.77 -40.87
N ALA A 86 48.45 -6.47 -41.21
CA ALA A 86 49.53 -5.54 -40.97
C ALA A 86 49.80 -5.35 -39.46
N VAL A 87 48.75 -5.19 -38.64
CA VAL A 87 48.93 -5.09 -37.18
C VAL A 87 49.41 -6.42 -36.58
N ARG A 88 48.89 -7.56 -37.07
CA ARG A 88 49.32 -8.88 -36.61
C ARG A 88 50.80 -9.11 -36.90
N HIS A 89 51.25 -8.76 -38.10
CA HIS A 89 52.67 -8.81 -38.48
C HIS A 89 53.53 -7.92 -37.59
N ALA A 90 53.10 -6.69 -37.28
CA ALA A 90 53.83 -5.80 -36.38
C ALA A 90 53.99 -6.41 -34.97
N LEU A 91 52.89 -6.90 -34.39
CA LEU A 91 52.90 -7.52 -33.07
C LEU A 91 53.72 -8.82 -33.02
N PHE A 92 53.66 -9.65 -34.06
CA PHE A 92 54.43 -10.90 -34.11
C PHE A 92 55.91 -10.67 -34.37
N LYS A 93 56.26 -9.69 -35.21
CA LYS A 93 57.65 -9.37 -35.53
C LYS A 93 58.39 -8.77 -34.34
N SER A 94 57.71 -7.96 -33.52
CA SER A 94 58.30 -7.37 -32.32
C SER A 94 58.25 -8.29 -31.10
N ALA A 95 57.51 -9.40 -31.16
CA ALA A 95 57.36 -10.31 -30.03
C ALA A 95 58.71 -10.90 -29.59
N ARG A 96 58.93 -10.95 -28.28
CA ARG A 96 60.14 -11.58 -27.71
C ARG A 96 59.95 -13.10 -27.71
N ALA A 97 60.64 -13.79 -28.62
CA ALA A 97 60.58 -15.25 -28.78
C ALA A 97 61.80 -16.01 -28.21
N ALA A 98 62.94 -15.34 -28.01
CA ALA A 98 64.17 -16.00 -27.58
C ALA A 98 64.07 -16.61 -26.17
N GLY A 99 64.36 -17.91 -26.05
CA GLY A 99 64.36 -18.65 -24.78
C GLY A 99 62.98 -19.08 -24.27
N MET A 100 61.95 -19.06 -25.12
CA MET A 100 60.55 -19.28 -24.75
C MET A 100 60.02 -20.65 -25.17
N ASP A 101 59.00 -21.15 -24.46
CA ASP A 101 58.27 -22.37 -24.84
C ASP A 101 57.31 -22.08 -26.00
N GLU A 102 57.78 -22.29 -27.24
CA GLU A 102 56.99 -22.08 -28.46
C GLU A 102 55.67 -22.88 -28.47
N LYS A 103 55.63 -24.04 -27.80
CA LYS A 103 54.42 -24.89 -27.77
C LYS A 103 53.31 -24.29 -26.94
N ARG A 104 53.64 -23.47 -25.93
CA ARG A 104 52.66 -22.88 -25.00
C ARG A 104 52.52 -21.37 -25.13
N MET A 105 53.51 -20.70 -25.72
CA MET A 105 53.58 -19.23 -25.78
C MET A 105 53.51 -18.65 -27.19
N GLY A 106 53.37 -19.51 -28.21
CA GLY A 106 53.14 -19.11 -29.60
C GLY A 106 54.27 -18.25 -30.16
N ARG A 107 53.92 -17.09 -30.71
CA ARG A 107 54.87 -16.14 -31.32
C ARG A 107 55.75 -15.39 -30.32
N GLY A 108 55.56 -15.59 -29.02
CA GLY A 108 56.37 -14.99 -27.96
C GLY A 108 55.61 -13.94 -27.14
N ILE A 109 56.34 -13.15 -26.36
CA ILE A 109 55.76 -12.15 -25.45
C ILE A 109 55.63 -10.79 -26.15
N LEU A 110 54.42 -10.21 -26.10
CA LEU A 110 54.07 -8.89 -26.62
C LEU A 110 55.09 -7.83 -26.20
N GLN A 111 55.68 -7.14 -27.19
CA GLN A 111 56.45 -5.91 -27.01
C GLN A 111 55.69 -4.76 -27.68
N ALA A 112 54.82 -4.09 -26.91
CA ALA A 112 53.89 -3.09 -27.45
C ALA A 112 54.60 -1.86 -28.02
N PHE A 113 55.65 -1.36 -27.34
CA PHE A 113 56.43 -0.21 -27.81
C PHE A 113 57.20 -0.53 -29.09
N ASP A 114 57.92 -1.66 -29.11
CA ASP A 114 58.68 -2.11 -30.27
C ASP A 114 57.78 -2.35 -31.49
N ALA A 115 56.54 -2.82 -31.28
CA ALA A 115 55.56 -3.00 -32.36
C ALA A 115 55.29 -1.67 -33.09
N LEU A 116 55.27 -0.54 -32.36
CA LEU A 116 55.03 0.79 -32.95
C LEU A 116 56.14 1.21 -33.92
N GLU A 117 57.33 0.61 -33.86
CA GLU A 117 58.42 0.90 -34.80
C GLU A 117 58.31 0.10 -36.09
N VAL A 118 57.48 -0.95 -36.12
CA VAL A 118 57.25 -1.77 -37.31
C VAL A 118 56.24 -1.09 -38.23
N LYS A 119 56.71 -0.64 -39.40
CA LYS A 119 55.86 -0.02 -40.44
C LYS A 119 54.83 -1.01 -41.02
N PRO A 120 53.66 -0.53 -41.50
CA PRO A 120 52.65 -1.38 -42.15
C PRO A 120 53.19 -2.13 -43.36
N VAL A 121 52.85 -3.41 -43.46
CA VAL A 121 53.11 -4.26 -44.65
C VAL A 121 51.76 -4.70 -45.21
N LEU A 122 51.40 -4.23 -46.40
CA LEU A 122 50.07 -4.45 -47.01
C LEU A 122 50.02 -5.59 -48.04
N GLY A 123 51.17 -6.15 -48.42
CA GLY A 123 51.29 -7.28 -49.36
C GLY A 123 51.27 -8.65 -48.67
N LEU A 124 50.65 -8.76 -47.50
CA LEU A 124 50.51 -10.01 -46.75
C LEU A 124 49.31 -10.80 -47.27
N ASP A 125 49.40 -12.13 -47.22
CA ASP A 125 48.27 -13.00 -47.56
C ASP A 125 47.17 -12.90 -46.49
N GLN A 126 45.91 -12.93 -46.93
CA GLN A 126 44.78 -12.96 -46.03
C GLN A 126 44.76 -14.27 -45.25
N THR A 127 44.82 -14.21 -43.92
CA THR A 127 44.66 -15.42 -43.10
C THR A 127 43.26 -15.99 -43.34
N ARG A 128 43.19 -17.31 -43.58
CA ARG A 128 41.92 -18.01 -43.75
C ARG A 128 41.03 -17.83 -42.51
N SER A 129 39.75 -17.54 -42.70
CA SER A 129 38.77 -17.50 -41.61
C SER A 129 38.74 -18.82 -40.85
N GLU A 130 38.64 -18.76 -39.52
CA GLU A 130 38.50 -19.95 -38.69
C GLU A 130 37.13 -20.61 -38.92
N SER A 131 37.09 -21.94 -38.79
CA SER A 131 35.87 -22.73 -38.91
C SER A 131 35.88 -23.79 -37.80
N ASP A 132 34.74 -23.98 -37.17
CA ASP A 132 34.44 -25.03 -36.19
C ASP A 132 34.06 -26.38 -36.85
N SER A 133 34.16 -26.48 -38.18
CA SER A 133 33.83 -27.67 -38.96
C SER A 133 35.10 -28.35 -39.48
N PHE A 134 35.51 -29.43 -38.82
CA PHE A 134 36.64 -30.25 -39.27
C PHE A 134 36.22 -31.16 -40.44
N ALA A 135 37.18 -31.50 -41.31
CA ALA A 135 36.91 -32.22 -42.56
C ALA A 135 36.23 -33.58 -42.32
N PHE A 136 36.64 -34.32 -41.28
CA PHE A 136 36.11 -35.64 -40.95
C PHE A 136 34.75 -35.59 -40.23
N LEU A 137 34.37 -34.46 -39.59
CA LEU A 137 33.07 -34.34 -38.91
C LEU A 137 31.91 -34.53 -39.90
N ARG A 138 32.09 -34.11 -41.15
CA ARG A 138 31.09 -34.26 -42.22
C ARG A 138 30.81 -35.72 -42.57
N VAL A 139 31.75 -36.64 -42.30
CA VAL A 139 31.56 -38.09 -42.48
C VAL A 139 30.67 -38.65 -41.38
N ILE A 140 30.94 -38.22 -40.14
CA ILE A 140 30.21 -38.62 -38.94
C ILE A 140 28.78 -38.04 -38.96
N THR A 141 28.61 -36.76 -39.30
CA THR A 141 27.30 -36.09 -39.31
C THR A 141 26.53 -36.28 -40.61
N GLY A 142 27.22 -36.62 -41.71
CA GLY A 142 26.66 -37.17 -42.92
C GLY A 142 25.95 -36.16 -43.81
N LEU A 143 26.67 -35.57 -44.76
CA LEU A 143 26.26 -35.15 -46.12
C LEU A 143 27.36 -34.25 -46.71
N GLY A 144 28.03 -34.72 -47.76
CA GLY A 144 29.21 -34.09 -48.35
C GLY A 144 28.93 -33.05 -49.46
N VAL A 145 27.72 -32.47 -49.58
CA VAL A 145 27.41 -31.57 -50.70
C VAL A 145 26.47 -30.43 -50.26
N LEU A 146 27.01 -29.20 -50.29
CA LEU A 146 26.37 -27.90 -50.01
C LEU A 146 25.87 -27.68 -48.56
N SER A 147 25.98 -26.42 -48.10
CA SER A 147 25.82 -25.91 -46.72
C SER A 147 25.20 -26.86 -45.68
N ALA A 148 25.97 -27.21 -44.65
CA ALA A 148 25.54 -28.09 -43.55
C ALA A 148 24.19 -27.62 -42.96
N SER A 149 23.25 -28.56 -42.79
CA SER A 149 21.95 -28.26 -42.19
C SER A 149 22.10 -27.75 -40.75
N PRO A 150 21.14 -26.97 -40.20
CA PRO A 150 21.23 -26.51 -38.80
C PRO A 150 21.45 -27.65 -37.80
N ARG A 151 20.89 -28.84 -38.09
CA ARG A 151 21.06 -30.03 -37.27
C ARG A 151 22.47 -30.61 -37.34
N GLU A 152 23.08 -30.64 -38.52
CA GLU A 152 24.49 -31.02 -38.68
C GLU A 152 25.42 -30.02 -38.01
N GLN A 153 25.13 -28.72 -38.08
CA GLN A 153 25.90 -27.69 -37.38
C GLN A 153 25.85 -27.91 -35.87
N MET A 154 24.68 -28.25 -35.32
CA MET A 154 24.54 -28.60 -33.90
C MET A 154 25.36 -29.83 -33.52
N PHE A 155 25.33 -30.89 -34.32
CA PHE A 155 26.14 -32.09 -34.05
C PHE A 155 27.64 -31.84 -34.20
N ASN A 156 28.06 -31.07 -35.20
CA ASN A 156 29.47 -30.70 -35.37
C ASN A 156 29.99 -29.90 -34.17
N LEU A 157 29.20 -28.92 -33.70
CA LEU A 157 29.52 -28.14 -32.52
C LEU A 157 29.62 -29.02 -31.27
N GLU A 158 28.67 -29.93 -31.07
CA GLU A 158 28.70 -30.87 -29.95
C GLU A 158 29.95 -31.77 -30.00
N ILE A 159 30.27 -32.35 -31.16
CA ILE A 159 31.49 -33.17 -31.32
C ILE A 159 32.75 -32.34 -31.02
N ALA A 160 32.82 -31.08 -31.48
CA ALA A 160 33.95 -30.20 -31.18
C ALA A 160 34.09 -29.92 -29.68
N GLN A 161 32.97 -29.70 -28.97
CA GLN A 161 32.96 -29.53 -27.52
C GLN A 161 33.37 -30.81 -26.79
N ARG A 162 32.88 -31.98 -27.23
CA ARG A 162 33.30 -33.28 -26.68
C ARG A 162 34.79 -33.50 -26.87
N TRP A 163 35.31 -33.22 -28.07
CA TRP A 163 36.73 -33.28 -28.36
C TRP A 163 37.56 -32.35 -27.45
N MET A 164 37.10 -31.13 -27.17
CA MET A 164 37.80 -30.22 -26.24
C MET A 164 37.88 -30.74 -24.80
N LEU A 165 36.92 -31.57 -24.37
CA LEU A 165 36.77 -32.00 -22.97
C LEU A 165 37.17 -33.45 -22.73
N ASN A 166 37.36 -34.25 -23.78
CA ASN A 166 37.63 -35.68 -23.67
C ASN A 166 39.07 -36.00 -24.14
N PRO A 167 40.00 -36.35 -23.22
CA PRO A 167 41.39 -36.65 -23.56
C PRO A 167 41.55 -37.79 -24.57
N VAL A 168 40.64 -38.78 -24.57
CA VAL A 168 40.68 -39.92 -25.51
C VAL A 168 40.43 -39.44 -26.94
N LEU A 169 39.45 -38.54 -27.13
CA LEU A 169 39.17 -37.93 -28.43
C LEU A 169 40.34 -37.07 -28.92
N GLN A 170 41.04 -36.38 -28.01
CA GLN A 170 42.24 -35.59 -28.33
C GLN A 170 43.45 -36.47 -28.67
N GLU A 171 43.58 -37.64 -28.04
CA GLU A 171 44.64 -38.58 -28.39
C GLU A 171 44.44 -39.16 -29.80
N ILE A 172 43.19 -39.47 -30.17
CA ILE A 172 42.84 -39.99 -31.49
C ILE A 172 42.99 -38.92 -32.57
N VAL A 173 42.57 -37.67 -32.28
CA VAL A 173 42.73 -36.51 -33.17
C VAL A 173 43.44 -35.38 -32.42
N PRO A 174 44.79 -35.34 -32.42
CA PRO A 174 45.53 -34.31 -31.69
C PRO A 174 45.39 -32.90 -32.28
N ASP A 175 45.17 -32.79 -33.59
CA ASP A 175 45.05 -31.51 -34.29
C ASP A 175 43.95 -31.60 -35.38
N PRO A 176 42.70 -31.26 -35.05
CA PRO A 176 41.57 -31.48 -35.93
C PRO A 176 41.56 -30.54 -37.15
N ASP A 177 42.32 -29.44 -37.12
CA ASP A 177 42.46 -28.51 -38.23
C ASP A 177 43.55 -28.92 -39.24
N ALA A 178 44.59 -29.60 -38.77
CA ALA A 178 45.62 -30.19 -39.61
C ALA A 178 45.24 -31.60 -40.10
N THR A 179 44.29 -32.26 -39.41
CA THR A 179 43.81 -33.60 -39.77
C THR A 179 42.90 -33.50 -41.00
N GLY A 180 43.37 -34.05 -42.12
CA GLY A 180 42.56 -34.21 -43.33
C GLY A 180 41.48 -35.29 -43.15
N TRP A 181 41.28 -36.11 -44.19
CA TRP A 181 40.45 -37.31 -44.07
C TRP A 181 41.15 -38.33 -43.17
N MET A 182 40.46 -38.80 -42.13
CA MET A 182 40.96 -39.85 -41.24
C MET A 182 40.91 -41.20 -41.95
N ASP A 183 41.85 -42.08 -41.64
CA ASP A 183 41.72 -43.48 -42.03
C ASP A 183 40.57 -44.16 -41.27
N GLU A 184 40.13 -45.31 -41.78
CA GLU A 184 38.94 -45.99 -41.31
C GLU A 184 39.05 -46.48 -39.86
N ASP A 185 40.25 -46.89 -39.42
CA ASP A 185 40.52 -47.35 -38.06
C ASP A 185 40.55 -46.20 -37.04
N ALA A 186 41.12 -45.05 -37.41
CA ALA A 186 41.09 -43.86 -36.58
C ALA A 186 39.68 -43.29 -36.49
N LEU A 187 38.91 -43.32 -37.57
CA LEU A 187 37.51 -42.90 -37.58
C LEU A 187 36.63 -43.82 -36.72
N ALA A 188 36.84 -45.14 -36.79
CA ALA A 188 36.11 -46.11 -35.98
C ALA A 188 36.35 -45.88 -34.48
N ARG A 189 37.62 -45.76 -34.07
CA ARG A 189 37.98 -45.44 -32.68
C ARG A 189 37.41 -44.11 -32.21
N PHE A 190 37.39 -43.09 -33.08
CA PHE A 190 36.83 -41.79 -32.75
C PHE A 190 35.31 -41.85 -32.54
N MET A 191 34.59 -42.57 -33.42
CA MET A 191 33.15 -42.77 -33.31
C MET A 191 32.78 -43.63 -32.09
N GLU A 192 33.57 -44.66 -31.78
CA GLU A 192 33.42 -45.46 -30.56
C GLU A 192 33.64 -44.63 -29.29
N ALA A 193 34.75 -43.88 -29.22
CA ALA A 193 35.03 -43.01 -28.08
C ALA A 193 33.96 -41.91 -27.89
N LEU A 194 33.35 -41.42 -28.97
CA LEU A 194 32.21 -40.50 -28.89
C LEU A 194 30.95 -41.18 -28.32
N VAL A 195 30.71 -42.43 -28.71
CA VAL A 195 29.57 -43.24 -28.27
C VAL A 195 29.71 -43.63 -26.79
N GLU A 196 30.93 -43.96 -26.36
CA GLU A 196 31.27 -44.34 -24.99
C GLU A 196 31.38 -43.14 -24.03
N ASP A 197 31.56 -41.92 -24.56
CA ASP A 197 31.61 -40.71 -23.75
C ASP A 197 30.25 -40.45 -23.07
N PRO A 198 30.17 -40.50 -21.72
CA PRO A 198 28.92 -40.42 -20.98
C PRO A 198 28.26 -39.03 -21.07
N GLN A 199 29.00 -38.01 -21.52
CA GLN A 199 28.48 -36.65 -21.69
C GLN A 199 28.10 -36.34 -23.14
N THR A 200 28.28 -37.28 -24.08
CA THR A 200 27.73 -37.16 -25.45
C THR A 200 26.21 -37.30 -25.40
N SER A 201 25.49 -36.43 -26.11
CA SER A 201 24.03 -36.48 -26.14
C SER A 201 23.52 -37.77 -26.77
N LYS A 202 22.38 -38.27 -26.27
CA LYS A 202 21.71 -39.45 -26.83
C LYS A 202 21.33 -39.26 -28.30
N ALA A 203 21.10 -38.02 -28.73
CA ALA A 203 20.79 -37.69 -30.12
C ALA A 203 22.04 -37.88 -31.00
N LEU A 204 23.19 -37.37 -30.56
CA LEU A 204 24.47 -37.56 -31.24
C LEU A 204 24.91 -39.03 -31.22
N GLN A 205 24.82 -39.73 -30.09
CA GLN A 205 25.14 -41.16 -29.99
C GLN A 205 24.34 -42.01 -30.98
N LYS A 206 23.02 -41.81 -31.04
CA LYS A 206 22.16 -42.51 -32.01
C LYS A 206 22.53 -42.18 -33.46
N HIS A 207 22.88 -40.92 -33.73
CA HIS A 207 23.30 -40.49 -35.06
C HIS A 207 24.62 -41.14 -35.46
N VAL A 208 25.63 -41.12 -34.58
CA VAL A 208 26.93 -41.76 -34.77
C VAL A 208 26.76 -43.26 -34.99
N LEU A 209 25.97 -43.96 -34.16
CA LEU A 209 25.70 -45.39 -34.31
C LEU A 209 24.98 -45.73 -35.62
N ALA A 210 24.00 -44.92 -36.04
CA ALA A 210 23.32 -45.12 -37.32
C ALA A 210 24.25 -44.91 -38.52
N ARG A 211 25.25 -44.05 -38.38
CA ARG A 211 26.24 -43.75 -39.42
C ARG A 211 27.45 -44.67 -39.40
N TYR A 212 27.72 -45.33 -38.27
CA TYR A 212 28.90 -46.18 -38.07
C TYR A 212 29.08 -47.24 -39.19
N PRO A 213 28.06 -48.01 -39.61
CA PRO A 213 28.24 -49.01 -40.67
C PRO A 213 28.53 -48.42 -42.04
N VAL A 214 28.11 -47.18 -42.28
CA VAL A 214 28.32 -46.48 -43.56
C VAL A 214 29.65 -45.73 -43.55
N ALA A 215 30.10 -45.24 -42.39
CA ALA A 215 31.32 -44.45 -42.24
C ALA A 215 32.57 -45.32 -42.15
N VAL A 216 32.49 -46.50 -41.50
CA VAL A 216 33.64 -47.36 -41.22
C VAL A 216 33.45 -48.83 -41.61
N HIS A 217 32.40 -49.13 -42.39
CA HIS A 217 32.12 -50.44 -42.98
C HIS A 217 32.16 -51.63 -41.97
N ARG A 218 31.80 -51.36 -40.71
CA ARG A 218 31.79 -52.32 -39.59
C ARG A 218 30.43 -52.33 -38.88
N PRO A 219 30.02 -53.46 -38.28
CA PRO A 219 28.83 -53.46 -37.44
C PRO A 219 29.01 -52.50 -36.26
N PRO A 220 27.95 -51.78 -35.85
CA PRO A 220 28.06 -50.81 -34.76
C PRO A 220 28.33 -51.54 -33.43
N PRO A 221 29.07 -50.92 -32.49
CA PRO A 221 29.34 -51.52 -31.18
C PRO A 221 28.03 -51.80 -30.42
N LEU A 222 27.98 -52.96 -29.74
CA LEU A 222 26.85 -53.39 -28.90
C LEU A 222 26.81 -52.53 -27.63
N MET A 223 25.81 -51.63 -27.51
CA MET A 223 25.53 -50.96 -26.24
C MET A 223 24.80 -51.92 -25.29
N GLU A 224 25.27 -52.04 -24.05
CA GLU A 224 24.44 -52.56 -22.96
C GLU A 224 23.22 -51.64 -22.81
N THR A 225 22.02 -52.22 -22.96
CA THR A 225 20.76 -51.51 -22.79
C THR A 225 20.58 -51.15 -21.33
N GLU A 226 21.00 -49.93 -20.96
CA GLU A 226 20.67 -49.36 -19.67
C GLU A 226 19.15 -49.36 -19.46
N LYS A 227 18.75 -49.96 -18.34
CA LYS A 227 17.39 -50.04 -17.83
C LYS A 227 16.73 -48.67 -17.87
N SER A 228 15.56 -48.62 -18.52
CA SER A 228 14.41 -47.76 -18.20
C SER A 228 14.79 -46.43 -17.54
N VAL A 229 15.16 -45.48 -18.39
CA VAL A 229 15.33 -44.05 -18.13
C VAL A 229 14.28 -43.56 -17.11
N THR A 230 14.78 -43.05 -16.00
CA THR A 230 14.08 -42.18 -15.05
C THR A 230 13.21 -41.21 -15.85
N ARG A 231 11.91 -41.19 -15.53
CA ARG A 231 10.88 -40.30 -16.10
C ARG A 231 11.52 -38.96 -16.46
N MET A 232 11.56 -38.58 -17.75
CA MET A 232 12.03 -37.25 -18.16
C MET A 232 11.26 -36.25 -17.31
N GLU A 233 11.92 -35.63 -16.34
CA GLU A 233 11.42 -34.39 -15.77
C GLU A 233 11.28 -33.43 -16.95
N GLY A 234 10.16 -32.74 -17.03
CA GLY A 234 9.87 -31.85 -18.14
C GLY A 234 10.93 -30.75 -18.26
N ALA A 235 10.72 -29.79 -19.17
CA ALA A 235 11.60 -28.62 -19.32
C ALA A 235 11.86 -27.84 -18.00
N PHE A 236 11.08 -28.13 -16.95
CA PHE A 236 11.28 -27.69 -15.58
C PHE A 236 11.67 -28.91 -14.75
N GLY A 237 12.84 -28.87 -14.10
CA GLY A 237 13.28 -29.89 -13.15
C GLY A 237 12.37 -30.00 -11.92
N PRO A 238 12.81 -30.59 -10.80
CA PRO A 238 12.00 -30.79 -9.60
C PRO A 238 11.88 -29.50 -8.79
N HIS A 239 11.66 -28.36 -9.47
CA HIS A 239 11.32 -27.12 -8.83
C HIS A 239 9.90 -27.22 -8.29
N PRO A 240 9.65 -26.81 -7.04
CA PRO A 240 8.29 -26.70 -6.55
C PRO A 240 7.50 -25.80 -7.52
N GLN A 241 6.40 -26.33 -8.04
CA GLN A 241 5.47 -25.53 -8.85
C GLN A 241 5.08 -24.30 -8.03
N PRO A 242 5.04 -23.09 -8.63
CA PRO A 242 4.61 -21.91 -7.91
C PRO A 242 3.21 -22.16 -7.35
N THR A 243 3.09 -22.12 -6.02
CA THR A 243 1.79 -22.22 -5.35
C THR A 243 0.98 -20.99 -5.70
N LEU A 244 -0.23 -21.20 -6.22
CA LEU A 244 -1.16 -20.10 -6.44
C LEU A 244 -1.56 -19.54 -5.06
N GLY A 245 -1.09 -18.33 -4.77
CA GLY A 245 -1.51 -17.60 -3.57
C GLY A 245 -2.93 -17.05 -3.74
N ASP A 246 -3.58 -16.78 -2.62
CA ASP A 246 -4.83 -16.03 -2.61
C ASP A 246 -4.64 -14.66 -3.30
N PRO A 247 -5.59 -14.20 -4.12
CA PRO A 247 -5.53 -12.86 -4.68
C PRO A 247 -5.61 -11.81 -3.57
N PRO A 248 -5.05 -10.61 -3.74
CA PRO A 248 -5.10 -9.58 -2.70
C PRO A 248 -6.52 -9.02 -2.48
N TYR A 249 -7.39 -9.09 -3.49
CA TYR A 249 -8.73 -8.53 -3.48
C TYR A 249 -9.73 -9.43 -4.20
N ARG A 250 -10.96 -9.46 -3.69
CA ARG A 250 -12.18 -9.86 -4.39
C ARG A 250 -12.80 -8.61 -5.02
N ARG A 251 -13.17 -8.70 -6.29
CA ARG A 251 -13.86 -7.62 -7.02
C ARG A 251 -15.37 -7.78 -6.85
N ILE A 252 -16.06 -6.73 -6.43
CA ILE A 252 -17.50 -6.76 -6.18
C ILE A 252 -18.17 -5.51 -6.78
N ARG A 253 -19.17 -5.72 -7.65
CA ARG A 253 -20.02 -4.68 -8.22
C ARG A 253 -20.96 -4.09 -7.17
N VAL A 254 -21.10 -2.77 -7.19
CA VAL A 254 -21.95 -1.97 -6.29
C VAL A 254 -22.60 -0.82 -7.05
N TYR A 255 -23.63 -0.22 -6.45
CA TYR A 255 -24.05 1.12 -6.86
C TYR A 255 -23.01 2.15 -6.37
N ALA A 256 -22.68 3.10 -7.24
CA ALA A 256 -21.73 4.16 -6.95
C ALA A 256 -22.36 5.26 -6.09
N VAL A 257 -23.65 5.56 -6.32
CA VAL A 257 -24.46 6.49 -5.52
C VAL A 257 -25.72 5.78 -5.02
N ASP A 258 -26.83 5.93 -5.76
CA ASP A 258 -28.18 5.49 -5.45
C ASP A 258 -28.82 4.91 -6.73
N PRO A 259 -29.69 3.90 -6.62
CA PRO A 259 -30.30 3.25 -7.78
C PRO A 259 -31.02 4.20 -8.75
N SER A 260 -31.57 5.32 -8.28
CA SER A 260 -32.31 6.26 -9.14
C SER A 260 -31.45 6.89 -10.25
N LEU A 261 -30.13 6.96 -10.11
CA LEU A 261 -29.24 7.38 -11.21
C LEU A 261 -29.14 6.35 -12.33
N SER A 262 -29.45 5.09 -12.05
CA SER A 262 -29.49 4.03 -13.07
C SER A 262 -30.72 4.15 -13.98
N ALA A 263 -31.77 4.85 -13.51
CA ALA A 263 -32.97 5.13 -14.30
C ALA A 263 -32.82 6.32 -15.25
N ARG A 264 -31.73 7.10 -15.15
CA ARG A 264 -31.45 8.25 -16.02
C ARG A 264 -30.38 7.89 -17.05
N PHE A 265 -30.69 8.08 -18.34
CA PHE A 265 -29.81 7.69 -19.45
C PHE A 265 -28.40 8.29 -19.35
N GLU A 266 -28.30 9.55 -18.90
CA GLU A 266 -27.01 10.26 -18.76
C GLU A 266 -26.12 9.70 -17.64
N THR A 267 -26.69 9.05 -16.63
CA THR A 267 -25.97 8.57 -15.44
C THR A 267 -25.92 7.05 -15.31
N ALA A 268 -26.70 6.32 -16.12
CA ALA A 268 -26.80 4.86 -16.05
C ALA A 268 -25.45 4.16 -16.27
N GLY A 269 -24.61 4.68 -17.17
CA GLY A 269 -23.30 4.10 -17.48
C GLY A 269 -22.20 4.36 -16.44
N ILE A 270 -22.45 5.22 -15.45
CA ILE A 270 -21.45 5.63 -14.44
C ILE A 270 -21.85 5.28 -13.00
N ASN A 271 -23.08 4.83 -12.76
CA ASN A 271 -23.59 4.49 -11.44
C ASN A 271 -23.30 3.03 -11.01
N GLU A 272 -22.65 2.25 -11.86
CA GLU A 272 -22.15 0.92 -11.55
C GLU A 272 -20.62 0.96 -11.42
N VAL A 273 -20.10 0.53 -10.28
CA VAL A 273 -18.66 0.50 -10.02
C VAL A 273 -18.24 -0.81 -9.37
N VAL A 274 -16.97 -1.17 -9.54
CA VAL A 274 -16.40 -2.40 -8.99
C VAL A 274 -15.41 -2.05 -7.88
N LEU A 275 -15.74 -2.43 -6.65
CA LEU A 275 -14.86 -2.26 -5.50
C LEU A 275 -13.88 -3.42 -5.39
N ASN A 276 -12.62 -3.09 -5.14
CA ASN A 276 -11.62 -4.05 -4.68
C ASN A 276 -11.76 -4.20 -3.16
N VAL A 277 -12.33 -5.32 -2.73
CA VAL A 277 -12.54 -5.70 -1.33
C VAL A 277 -11.46 -6.71 -0.94
N ARG A 278 -10.83 -6.54 0.22
CA ARG A 278 -9.79 -7.45 0.73
C ARG A 278 -10.23 -8.90 0.64
N TRP A 279 -9.35 -9.75 0.12
CA TRP A 279 -9.64 -11.18 0.06
C TRP A 279 -9.67 -11.78 1.47
N GLU A 280 -10.76 -12.47 1.75
CA GLU A 280 -10.94 -13.31 2.93
C GLU A 280 -11.89 -14.46 2.57
N PRO A 281 -11.79 -15.61 3.26
CA PRO A 281 -12.70 -16.73 3.06
C PRO A 281 -14.09 -16.39 3.58
N LEU A 282 -15.13 -16.60 2.75
CA LEU A 282 -16.51 -16.24 3.05
C LEU A 282 -17.45 -17.43 3.10
N LYS A 283 -18.42 -17.37 4.02
CA LYS A 283 -19.64 -18.19 3.94
C LYS A 283 -20.75 -17.43 3.21
N LYS A 284 -21.75 -18.16 2.69
CA LYS A 284 -22.96 -17.59 2.07
C LYS A 284 -23.64 -16.56 2.98
N GLY A 285 -24.13 -15.48 2.37
CA GLY A 285 -24.65 -14.31 3.08
C GLY A 285 -23.45 -13.66 3.76
N PRO A 286 -22.63 -12.93 3.00
CA PRO A 286 -21.18 -12.91 3.16
C PRO A 286 -20.79 -12.70 4.63
N CYS A 287 -20.23 -13.77 5.19
CA CYS A 287 -19.76 -13.82 6.58
C CYS A 287 -18.26 -14.03 6.56
N GLY A 288 -17.51 -12.99 6.93
CA GLY A 288 -16.05 -12.98 7.03
C GLY A 288 -15.55 -12.75 8.46
N GLU A 289 -14.33 -12.28 8.64
CA GLU A 289 -13.74 -11.95 9.94
C GLU A 289 -14.39 -10.71 10.58
N TYR A 290 -14.82 -9.73 9.78
CA TYR A 290 -15.33 -8.45 10.27
C TYR A 290 -16.85 -8.33 10.27
N LEU A 291 -17.50 -8.91 9.27
CA LEU A 291 -18.91 -8.68 8.97
C LEU A 291 -19.66 -10.00 8.81
N ALA A 292 -20.94 -9.98 9.15
CA ALA A 292 -21.87 -11.06 8.88
C ALA A 292 -23.18 -10.50 8.34
N VAL A 293 -23.53 -10.85 7.09
CA VAL A 293 -24.80 -10.42 6.50
C VAL A 293 -25.90 -11.39 6.89
N HIS A 294 -26.91 -10.87 7.57
CA HIS A 294 -28.09 -11.61 8.01
C HIS A 294 -29.33 -10.92 7.46
N ASP A 295 -29.88 -11.47 6.38
CA ASP A 295 -30.96 -10.83 5.65
C ASP A 295 -32.33 -11.41 6.01
N MET A 296 -32.96 -10.79 7.01
CA MET A 296 -34.32 -11.10 7.45
C MET A 296 -35.10 -9.80 7.61
N ASP A 297 -36.30 -9.75 7.04
CA ASP A 297 -37.15 -8.56 7.18
C ASP A 297 -37.99 -8.55 8.48
N ASP A 298 -38.67 -7.44 8.71
CA ASP A 298 -39.58 -7.20 9.83
C ASP A 298 -40.75 -8.21 9.89
N ALA A 299 -41.12 -8.80 8.74
CA ALA A 299 -42.10 -9.89 8.64
C ALA A 299 -41.48 -11.28 8.88
N ARG A 300 -40.21 -11.36 9.31
CA ARG A 300 -39.41 -12.58 9.53
C ARG A 300 -39.20 -13.43 8.28
N ARG A 301 -39.33 -12.86 7.09
CA ARG A 301 -38.93 -13.52 5.85
C ARG A 301 -37.42 -13.48 5.74
N VAL A 302 -36.81 -14.65 5.55
CA VAL A 302 -35.38 -14.79 5.29
C VAL A 302 -35.16 -14.81 3.78
N TYR A 303 -34.22 -14.02 3.30
CA TYR A 303 -33.86 -13.96 1.88
C TYR A 303 -32.71 -14.94 1.57
N ASP A 304 -32.69 -15.45 0.34
CA ASP A 304 -31.63 -16.38 -0.07
C ASP A 304 -30.27 -15.70 0.02
N PRO A 305 -29.27 -16.35 0.67
CA PRO A 305 -27.98 -15.73 0.88
C PRO A 305 -27.14 -15.71 -0.41
N VAL A 306 -26.44 -14.60 -0.68
CA VAL A 306 -25.49 -14.54 -1.81
C VAL A 306 -24.24 -15.37 -1.52
N ASP A 307 -23.75 -16.11 -2.53
CA ASP A 307 -22.52 -16.90 -2.44
C ASP A 307 -21.41 -16.23 -3.26
N LEU A 308 -20.58 -15.43 -2.60
CA LEU A 308 -19.47 -14.75 -3.25
C LEU A 308 -18.28 -15.67 -3.55
N GLU A 309 -18.27 -16.91 -3.03
CA GLU A 309 -17.26 -17.93 -3.35
C GLU A 309 -17.62 -18.78 -4.59
N ASP A 310 -18.84 -18.63 -5.13
CA ASP A 310 -19.20 -19.30 -6.38
C ASP A 310 -18.28 -18.82 -7.51
N THR A 311 -17.64 -19.77 -8.20
CA THR A 311 -16.69 -19.49 -9.30
C THR A 311 -17.28 -18.60 -10.40
N ARG A 312 -18.59 -18.67 -10.65
CA ARG A 312 -19.29 -17.83 -11.63
C ARG A 312 -19.47 -16.40 -11.10
N MET A 313 -19.70 -16.25 -9.81
CA MET A 313 -19.79 -14.93 -9.16
C MET A 313 -18.42 -14.26 -9.12
N LEU A 314 -17.36 -15.01 -8.76
CA LEU A 314 -15.98 -14.53 -8.83
C LEU A 314 -15.59 -14.05 -10.23
N ALA A 315 -15.98 -14.80 -11.27
CA ALA A 315 -15.68 -14.44 -12.67
C ALA A 315 -16.48 -13.22 -13.18
N ARG A 316 -17.56 -12.82 -12.50
CA ARG A 316 -18.44 -11.71 -12.89
C ARG A 316 -18.30 -10.46 -12.01
N ASP A 317 -17.42 -10.51 -11.01
CA ASP A 317 -17.32 -9.50 -9.98
C ASP A 317 -18.62 -9.37 -9.13
N GLY A 318 -19.33 -10.48 -8.89
CA GLY A 318 -20.61 -10.53 -8.16
C GLY A 318 -21.86 -10.37 -9.04
N TRP A 319 -23.00 -10.07 -8.43
CA TRP A 319 -24.23 -9.72 -9.14
C TRP A 319 -24.14 -8.34 -9.77
N GLU A 320 -24.80 -8.15 -10.91
CA GLU A 320 -25.04 -6.82 -11.47
C GLU A 320 -25.96 -6.00 -10.54
N PRO A 321 -25.79 -4.66 -10.47
CA PRO A 321 -26.64 -3.82 -9.65
C PRO A 321 -28.13 -3.96 -9.96
N SER A 322 -28.92 -4.17 -8.90
CA SER A 322 -30.35 -4.42 -9.02
C SER A 322 -31.13 -4.00 -7.79
N GLU A 323 -32.22 -3.24 -7.98
CA GLU A 323 -33.19 -2.87 -6.93
C GLU A 323 -34.09 -4.04 -6.49
N GLY A 324 -34.22 -5.06 -7.33
CA GLY A 324 -35.16 -6.17 -7.14
C GLY A 324 -34.52 -7.46 -6.64
N ASN A 325 -33.19 -7.51 -6.52
CA ASN A 325 -32.45 -8.71 -6.16
C ASN A 325 -31.86 -8.61 -4.74
N PRO A 326 -32.45 -9.30 -3.73
CA PRO A 326 -31.94 -9.31 -2.36
C PRO A 326 -30.49 -9.79 -2.23
N GLN A 327 -30.02 -10.68 -3.11
CA GLN A 327 -28.63 -11.14 -3.10
C GLN A 327 -27.65 -10.03 -3.49
N PHE A 328 -28.05 -9.13 -4.40
CA PHE A 328 -27.28 -7.92 -4.69
C PHE A 328 -27.29 -6.97 -3.48
N HIS A 329 -28.42 -6.81 -2.78
CA HIS A 329 -28.49 -5.93 -1.59
C HIS A 329 -27.51 -6.41 -0.50
N GLN A 330 -27.40 -7.73 -0.32
CA GLN A 330 -26.44 -8.34 0.61
C GLN A 330 -24.98 -8.09 0.20
N GLN A 331 -24.64 -8.20 -1.09
CA GLN A 331 -23.28 -7.94 -1.56
C GLN A 331 -22.93 -6.44 -1.48
N MET A 332 -23.90 -5.56 -1.73
CA MET A 332 -23.77 -4.11 -1.67
C MET A 332 -23.35 -3.66 -0.27
N VAL A 333 -24.13 -4.04 0.75
CA VAL A 333 -23.82 -3.64 2.13
C VAL A 333 -22.48 -4.21 2.59
N TYR A 334 -22.15 -5.44 2.18
CA TYR A 334 -20.90 -6.09 2.55
C TYR A 334 -19.69 -5.38 1.93
N ALA A 335 -19.72 -5.13 0.62
CA ALA A 335 -18.60 -4.56 -0.10
C ALA A 335 -18.26 -3.15 0.37
N VAL A 336 -19.28 -2.29 0.53
CA VAL A 336 -19.09 -0.90 0.99
C VAL A 336 -18.65 -0.84 2.45
N ALA A 337 -19.21 -1.67 3.33
CA ALA A 337 -18.78 -1.73 4.72
C ALA A 337 -17.33 -2.23 4.86
N MET A 338 -16.94 -3.29 4.13
CA MET A 338 -15.54 -3.75 4.11
C MET A 338 -14.59 -2.68 3.56
N LYS A 339 -15.00 -1.96 2.51
CA LYS A 339 -14.20 -0.86 1.96
C LYS A 339 -14.00 0.26 2.96
N THR A 340 -15.04 0.60 3.70
CA THR A 340 -14.97 1.58 4.80
C THR A 340 -13.98 1.12 5.87
N ILE A 341 -14.07 -0.13 6.31
CA ILE A 341 -13.14 -0.73 7.29
C ILE A 341 -11.69 -0.65 6.80
N GLU A 342 -11.43 -0.97 5.53
CA GLU A 342 -10.08 -0.87 4.95
C GLU A 342 -9.50 0.54 5.04
N TYR A 343 -10.30 1.58 4.75
CA TYR A 343 -9.86 2.96 4.89
C TYR A 343 -9.47 3.29 6.34
N PHE A 344 -10.26 2.83 7.31
CA PHE A 344 -9.93 2.99 8.72
C PHE A 344 -8.63 2.30 9.11
N GLU A 345 -8.47 1.03 8.76
CA GLU A 345 -7.29 0.26 9.13
C GLU A 345 -6.01 0.78 8.46
N HIS A 346 -6.13 1.20 7.20
CA HIS A 346 -5.02 1.81 6.45
C HIS A 346 -4.58 3.13 7.10
N ALA A 347 -5.52 4.02 7.40
CA ALA A 347 -5.20 5.32 8.00
C ALA A 347 -4.68 5.18 9.44
N LEU A 348 -5.30 4.31 10.26
CA LEU A 348 -4.94 4.13 11.67
C LEU A 348 -3.69 3.24 11.85
N GLY A 349 -3.33 2.42 10.87
CA GLY A 349 -2.19 1.50 10.95
C GLY A 349 -2.42 0.34 11.91
N ARG A 350 -3.68 -0.10 12.08
CA ARG A 350 -4.07 -1.20 12.98
C ARG A 350 -5.44 -1.78 12.62
N PRO A 351 -5.73 -3.02 13.04
CA PRO A 351 -7.08 -3.56 12.94
C PRO A 351 -8.10 -2.81 13.80
N ILE A 352 -9.34 -2.68 13.31
CA ILE A 352 -10.44 -2.13 14.12
C ILE A 352 -11.02 -3.20 15.07
N LEU A 353 -11.56 -2.74 16.19
CA LEU A 353 -12.30 -3.57 17.14
C LEU A 353 -13.70 -3.01 17.29
N TRP A 354 -14.70 -3.88 17.31
CA TRP A 354 -16.08 -3.49 17.57
C TRP A 354 -16.28 -3.19 19.05
N ARG A 355 -17.37 -2.49 19.37
CA ARG A 355 -17.84 -2.33 20.74
C ARG A 355 -17.86 -3.69 21.46
N PRO A 356 -17.35 -3.79 22.71
CA PRO A 356 -17.53 -4.99 23.52
C PRO A 356 -19.01 -5.31 23.70
N ARG A 357 -19.37 -6.60 23.71
CA ARG A 357 -20.74 -7.06 23.88
C ARG A 357 -21.34 -6.45 25.16
N PRO A 358 -22.45 -5.72 25.05
CA PRO A 358 -23.13 -5.16 26.23
C PRO A 358 -23.49 -6.26 27.22
N ASN A 359 -23.20 -6.04 28.50
CA ASN A 359 -23.60 -6.93 29.59
C ASN A 359 -24.69 -6.24 30.42
N PRO A 360 -25.96 -6.72 30.36
CA PRO A 360 -27.05 -6.11 31.14
C PRO A 360 -26.87 -6.20 32.66
N GLY A 361 -26.11 -7.19 33.15
CA GLY A 361 -25.86 -7.40 34.58
C GLY A 361 -24.71 -6.54 35.13
N ASP A 362 -23.81 -6.07 34.26
CA ASP A 362 -22.73 -5.15 34.60
C ASP A 362 -22.44 -4.22 33.41
N PRO A 363 -23.00 -2.99 33.40
CA PRO A 363 -22.77 -2.02 32.32
C PRO A 363 -21.30 -1.60 32.14
N TYR A 364 -20.43 -1.87 33.13
CA TYR A 364 -19.01 -1.56 33.08
C TYR A 364 -18.17 -2.74 32.57
N ASP A 365 -18.77 -3.93 32.39
CA ASP A 365 -18.08 -5.09 31.85
C ASP A 365 -17.78 -4.93 30.36
N ASP A 366 -16.49 -4.77 30.05
CA ASP A 366 -15.97 -4.69 28.69
C ASP A 366 -15.27 -5.97 28.23
N SER A 367 -15.55 -7.12 28.86
CA SER A 367 -14.89 -8.40 28.55
C SER A 367 -15.44 -9.13 27.32
N GLY A 368 -16.63 -8.77 26.87
CA GLY A 368 -17.31 -9.47 25.77
C GLY A 368 -16.72 -9.11 24.41
N PHE A 369 -15.90 -9.98 23.81
CA PHE A 369 -15.41 -9.78 22.44
C PHE A 369 -16.54 -9.95 21.40
N VAL A 370 -16.65 -9.01 20.46
CA VAL A 370 -17.51 -9.11 19.28
C VAL A 370 -16.62 -9.26 18.04
N GLY A 371 -16.74 -10.40 17.35
CA GLY A 371 -15.97 -10.69 16.14
C GLY A 371 -16.53 -9.98 14.92
N GLN A 372 -17.84 -10.07 14.72
CA GLN A 372 -18.52 -9.60 13.52
C GLN A 372 -19.55 -8.52 13.87
N LEU A 373 -19.61 -7.48 13.03
CA LEU A 373 -20.74 -6.54 12.97
C LEU A 373 -21.82 -7.16 12.08
N ALA A 374 -23.05 -7.25 12.58
CA ALA A 374 -24.15 -7.80 11.79
C ALA A 374 -24.68 -6.76 10.79
N LEU A 375 -24.91 -7.15 9.55
CA LEU A 375 -25.52 -6.30 8.53
C LEU A 375 -26.90 -6.83 8.17
N ARG A 376 -27.94 -6.00 8.25
CA ARG A 376 -29.32 -6.39 7.97
C ARG A 376 -29.96 -5.49 6.89
N PRO A 377 -29.86 -5.87 5.60
CA PRO A 377 -30.29 -5.04 4.47
C PRO A 377 -31.78 -4.66 4.48
N HIS A 378 -32.65 -5.50 5.04
CA HIS A 378 -34.11 -5.32 5.03
C HIS A 378 -34.71 -5.24 6.44
N ALA A 379 -33.94 -4.76 7.43
CA ALA A 379 -34.27 -4.88 8.84
C ALA A 379 -35.62 -4.26 9.25
N LEU A 380 -36.02 -3.15 8.63
CA LEU A 380 -37.11 -2.31 9.12
C LEU A 380 -37.97 -1.77 7.98
N ARG A 381 -39.29 -1.70 8.16
CA ARG A 381 -40.20 -1.07 7.19
C ARG A 381 -40.42 0.42 7.49
N GLN A 382 -39.36 1.22 7.35
CA GLN A 382 -39.36 2.65 7.60
C GLN A 382 -38.29 3.37 6.76
N ALA A 383 -38.45 4.67 6.55
CA ALA A 383 -37.48 5.54 5.89
C ALA A 383 -36.31 5.90 6.83
N ASN A 384 -35.55 4.90 7.26
CA ASN A 384 -34.48 5.07 8.25
C ASN A 384 -33.44 3.95 8.13
N ALA A 385 -32.15 4.30 8.21
CA ALA A 385 -31.06 3.39 8.54
C ALA A 385 -30.32 3.89 9.79
N TYR A 386 -29.81 2.97 10.61
CA TYR A 386 -29.00 3.29 11.78
C TYR A 386 -28.11 2.12 12.25
N TYR A 387 -26.99 2.43 12.89
CA TYR A 387 -26.22 1.51 13.72
C TYR A 387 -26.88 1.31 15.11
N SER A 388 -27.08 0.05 15.52
CA SER A 388 -27.53 -0.34 16.86
C SER A 388 -26.35 -0.75 17.75
N PRO A 389 -26.01 -0.01 18.82
CA PRO A 389 -24.97 -0.38 19.78
C PRO A 389 -25.37 -1.56 20.67
N ARG A 390 -26.67 -1.84 20.79
CA ARG A 390 -27.20 -2.98 21.56
C ARG A 390 -27.02 -4.28 20.81
N GLU A 391 -27.40 -4.29 19.55
CA GLU A 391 -27.32 -5.48 18.70
C GLU A 391 -25.94 -5.63 18.06
N VAL A 392 -25.12 -4.57 18.08
CA VAL A 392 -23.88 -4.44 17.31
C VAL A 392 -24.17 -4.80 15.85
N ALA A 393 -25.11 -4.05 15.26
CA ALA A 393 -25.67 -4.32 13.95
C ALA A 393 -25.98 -3.03 13.18
N LEU A 394 -25.83 -3.05 11.86
CA LEU A 394 -26.38 -2.03 10.95
C LEU A 394 -27.77 -2.47 10.51
N LEU A 395 -28.77 -1.63 10.73
CA LEU A 395 -30.16 -1.89 10.41
C LEU A 395 -30.60 -0.94 9.29
N PHE A 396 -30.90 -1.49 8.12
CA PHE A 396 -31.33 -0.72 6.96
C PHE A 396 -32.83 -0.84 6.75
N GLY A 397 -33.48 0.31 6.54
CA GLY A 397 -34.90 0.39 6.29
C GLY A 397 -35.27 0.32 4.81
N TYR A 398 -36.52 -0.06 4.56
CA TYR A 398 -37.15 0.01 3.24
C TYR A 398 -38.57 0.59 3.35
N PHE A 399 -38.99 1.35 2.35
CA PHE A 399 -40.25 2.08 2.36
C PHE A 399 -40.74 2.36 0.93
N GLN A 400 -41.95 2.91 0.76
CA GLN A 400 -42.53 3.18 -0.56
C GLN A 400 -42.29 4.64 -0.98
N ALA A 401 -41.93 4.84 -2.25
CA ALA A 401 -41.85 6.17 -2.85
C ALA A 401 -43.22 6.87 -2.83
N THR A 402 -43.26 8.16 -2.48
CA THR A 402 -44.50 8.92 -2.38
C THR A 402 -44.96 9.43 -3.76
N ALA A 403 -46.25 9.75 -3.92
CA ALA A 403 -46.78 10.29 -5.18
C ALA A 403 -46.16 11.66 -5.58
N SER A 404 -45.58 12.38 -4.61
CA SER A 404 -44.83 13.63 -4.81
C SER A 404 -43.40 13.46 -5.32
N ASP A 405 -42.88 12.22 -5.36
CA ASP A 405 -41.54 11.89 -5.89
C ASP A 405 -41.56 11.59 -7.40
N SER A 406 -42.53 12.15 -8.13
CA SER A 406 -42.75 11.89 -9.55
C SER A 406 -41.59 12.42 -10.41
N GLY A 407 -40.82 11.50 -11.01
CA GLY A 407 -39.77 11.80 -11.99
C GLY A 407 -38.58 10.84 -11.96
N ASP A 408 -38.20 10.35 -10.77
CA ASP A 408 -37.03 9.48 -10.56
C ASP A 408 -37.38 8.07 -10.08
N HIS A 409 -38.58 7.88 -9.52
CA HIS A 409 -39.09 6.59 -9.06
C HIS A 409 -40.52 6.36 -9.55
N VAL A 410 -40.87 5.09 -9.77
CA VAL A 410 -42.26 4.71 -10.05
C VAL A 410 -43.06 4.90 -8.76
N PRO A 411 -44.17 5.67 -8.74
CA PRO A 411 -45.01 5.81 -7.55
C PRO A 411 -45.41 4.45 -6.96
N GLY A 412 -45.20 4.25 -5.66
CA GLY A 412 -45.45 2.98 -4.98
C GLY A 412 -44.33 1.93 -5.09
N SER A 413 -43.25 2.20 -5.82
CA SER A 413 -42.03 1.37 -5.80
C SER A 413 -41.37 1.38 -4.42
N ARG A 414 -40.61 0.32 -4.10
CA ARG A 414 -39.88 0.20 -2.84
C ARG A 414 -38.48 0.80 -2.98
N ILE A 415 -38.12 1.66 -2.06
CA ILE A 415 -36.77 2.22 -1.89
C ILE A 415 -36.09 1.48 -0.75
N TYR A 416 -34.80 1.15 -0.93
CA TYR A 416 -34.01 0.39 0.03
C TYR A 416 -32.78 1.20 0.44
N ALA A 417 -32.67 1.55 1.72
CA ALA A 417 -31.54 2.34 2.23
C ALA A 417 -30.20 1.60 2.10
N CYS A 418 -30.23 0.25 2.09
CA CYS A 418 -29.05 -0.60 1.92
C CYS A 418 -28.41 -0.53 0.52
N LEU A 419 -29.08 0.11 -0.46
CA LEU A 419 -28.57 0.29 -1.82
C LEU A 419 -27.81 1.60 -2.02
N SER A 420 -27.79 2.49 -1.02
CA SER A 420 -27.00 3.70 -1.07
C SER A 420 -25.59 3.44 -0.54
N HIS A 421 -24.59 3.71 -1.37
CA HIS A 421 -23.18 3.61 -0.97
C HIS A 421 -22.90 4.44 0.30
N ASP A 422 -23.37 5.68 0.30
CA ASP A 422 -23.00 6.63 1.33
C ASP A 422 -23.72 6.37 2.65
N ILE A 423 -24.97 5.91 2.62
CA ILE A 423 -25.68 5.46 3.84
C ILE A 423 -24.92 4.30 4.47
N VAL A 424 -24.51 3.29 3.68
CA VAL A 424 -23.76 2.15 4.21
C VAL A 424 -22.43 2.60 4.83
N ALA A 425 -21.69 3.49 4.17
CA ALA A 425 -20.44 4.04 4.69
C ALA A 425 -20.63 4.88 5.97
N HIS A 426 -21.69 5.69 6.02
CA HIS A 426 -22.07 6.51 7.17
C HIS A 426 -22.37 5.63 8.40
N GLU A 427 -23.27 4.65 8.26
CA GLU A 427 -23.65 3.76 9.36
C GLU A 427 -22.49 2.86 9.83
N THR A 428 -21.66 2.39 8.88
CA THR A 428 -20.44 1.64 9.21
C THR A 428 -19.48 2.51 10.04
N THR A 429 -19.40 3.80 9.73
CA THR A 429 -18.54 4.75 10.48
C THR A 429 -19.01 4.90 11.93
N HIS A 430 -20.32 4.94 12.19
CA HIS A 430 -20.82 4.93 13.57
C HIS A 430 -20.39 3.68 14.35
N ALA A 431 -20.47 2.50 13.74
CA ALA A 431 -20.04 1.26 14.38
C ALA A 431 -18.53 1.26 14.70
N VAL A 432 -17.71 1.80 13.79
CA VAL A 432 -16.27 1.96 14.00
C VAL A 432 -16.00 2.98 15.12
N LEU A 433 -16.66 4.13 15.09
CA LEU A 433 -16.51 5.16 16.12
C LEU A 433 -16.93 4.67 17.50
N ASP A 434 -18.05 3.97 17.64
CA ASP A 434 -18.47 3.42 18.93
C ASP A 434 -17.53 2.29 19.41
N GLY A 435 -16.92 1.51 18.50
CA GLY A 435 -15.84 0.58 18.87
C GLY A 435 -14.56 1.29 19.32
N MET A 436 -14.30 2.47 18.75
CA MET A 436 -13.18 3.33 19.12
C MET A 436 -13.55 4.21 20.32
N HIS A 437 -14.17 5.35 20.11
CA HIS A 437 -14.47 6.37 21.12
C HIS A 437 -15.90 6.24 21.68
N ARG A 438 -16.15 5.21 22.50
CA ARG A 438 -17.49 4.95 23.11
C ARG A 438 -18.12 6.17 23.79
N ARG A 439 -17.30 7.05 24.36
CA ARG A 439 -17.74 8.25 25.11
C ARG A 439 -18.22 9.39 24.20
N PHE A 440 -18.03 9.31 22.88
CA PHE A 440 -18.55 10.32 21.95
C PHE A 440 -20.05 10.16 21.68
N ASN A 441 -20.69 9.15 22.30
CA ASN A 441 -22.13 9.00 22.34
C ASN A 441 -22.76 9.67 23.58
N GLU A 442 -21.96 10.29 24.45
CA GLU A 442 -22.43 11.01 25.64
C GLU A 442 -22.56 12.51 25.30
N PRO A 443 -23.77 13.10 25.29
CA PRO A 443 -23.96 14.50 24.95
C PRO A 443 -23.46 15.41 26.09
N THR A 444 -22.18 15.78 26.08
CA THR A 444 -21.58 16.65 27.10
C THR A 444 -21.45 18.12 26.68
N ASN A 445 -21.53 18.39 25.37
CA ASN A 445 -21.56 19.72 24.77
C ASN A 445 -22.21 19.65 23.36
N PRO A 446 -22.50 20.80 22.70
CA PRO A 446 -23.14 20.82 21.37
C PRO A 446 -22.35 20.15 20.24
N ASP A 447 -21.02 20.09 20.34
CA ASP A 447 -20.12 19.56 19.31
C ASP A 447 -20.02 18.03 19.35
N VAL A 448 -20.26 17.34 20.48
CA VAL A 448 -19.96 15.90 20.61
C VAL A 448 -20.80 15.05 19.65
N LEU A 449 -22.13 15.15 19.74
CA LEU A 449 -23.01 14.43 18.82
C LEU A 449 -22.89 14.96 17.39
N ALA A 450 -22.67 16.27 17.23
CA ALA A 450 -22.49 16.89 15.92
C ALA A 450 -21.22 16.40 15.22
N LEU A 451 -20.13 16.14 15.96
CA LEU A 451 -18.90 15.57 15.44
C LEU A 451 -19.13 14.14 14.99
N HIS A 452 -19.89 13.37 15.75
CA HIS A 452 -20.18 11.98 15.44
C HIS A 452 -20.92 11.85 14.09
N GLU A 453 -21.94 12.68 13.86
CA GLU A 453 -22.66 12.79 12.58
C GLU A 453 -21.76 13.31 11.46
N ALA A 454 -21.11 14.46 11.69
CA ALA A 454 -20.26 15.10 10.68
C ALA A 454 -19.13 14.18 10.22
N PHE A 455 -18.57 13.38 11.13
CA PHE A 455 -17.49 12.47 10.80
C PHE A 455 -17.95 11.32 9.91
N ALA A 456 -19.13 10.75 10.17
CA ALA A 456 -19.74 9.75 9.31
C ALA A 456 -20.04 10.32 7.91
N ASP A 457 -20.55 11.55 7.84
CA ASP A 457 -20.76 12.29 6.59
C ASP A 457 -19.45 12.60 5.83
N ILE A 458 -18.39 13.01 6.53
CA ILE A 458 -17.07 13.23 5.93
C ILE A 458 -16.52 11.94 5.32
N VAL A 459 -16.65 10.82 6.04
CA VAL A 459 -16.17 9.52 5.54
C VAL A 459 -16.96 9.10 4.31
N ALA A 460 -18.30 9.16 4.34
CA ALA A 460 -19.14 8.82 3.21
C ALA A 460 -18.82 9.70 1.98
N LEU A 461 -18.81 11.03 2.16
CA LEU A 461 -18.52 12.00 1.11
C LEU A 461 -17.13 11.77 0.50
N MET A 462 -16.09 11.66 1.33
CA MET A 462 -14.72 11.53 0.82
C MET A 462 -14.49 10.18 0.15
N GLN A 463 -15.09 9.09 0.65
CA GLN A 463 -15.02 7.78 -0.02
C GLN A 463 -15.61 7.85 -1.43
N HIS A 464 -16.71 8.57 -1.61
CA HIS A 464 -17.29 8.77 -2.93
C HIS A 464 -16.30 9.46 -3.90
N PHE A 465 -15.61 10.51 -3.46
CA PHE A 465 -14.55 11.16 -4.24
C PHE A 465 -13.30 10.30 -4.45
N THR A 466 -13.23 9.09 -3.89
CA THR A 466 -12.16 8.13 -4.20
C THR A 466 -12.44 7.22 -5.39
N ILE A 467 -13.66 7.26 -5.95
CA ILE A 467 -14.12 6.43 -7.08
C ILE A 467 -13.73 7.11 -8.41
N PRO A 468 -12.72 6.59 -9.13
CA PRO A 468 -12.18 7.27 -10.30
C PRO A 468 -13.18 7.43 -11.46
N GLU A 469 -14.05 6.44 -11.68
CA GLU A 469 -14.99 6.39 -12.80
C GLU A 469 -16.00 7.55 -12.72
N ILE A 470 -16.54 7.80 -11.53
CA ILE A 470 -17.48 8.91 -11.28
C ILE A 470 -16.76 10.24 -11.44
N LEU A 471 -15.57 10.35 -10.86
CA LEU A 471 -14.85 11.62 -10.81
C LEU A 471 -14.33 12.05 -12.18
N ASP A 472 -13.94 11.10 -13.02
CA ASP A 472 -13.58 11.33 -14.42
C ASP A 472 -14.76 11.82 -15.26
N ALA A 473 -15.93 11.17 -15.15
CA ALA A 473 -17.15 11.60 -15.82
C ALA A 473 -17.52 13.05 -15.42
N GLU A 474 -17.40 13.36 -14.14
CA GLU A 474 -17.81 14.64 -13.60
C GLU A 474 -16.81 15.75 -13.86
N ILE A 475 -15.51 15.45 -13.87
CA ILE A 475 -14.49 16.42 -14.29
C ILE A 475 -14.63 16.75 -15.77
N ARG A 476 -15.01 15.79 -16.63
CA ARG A 476 -15.33 16.08 -18.03
C ARG A 476 -16.52 17.03 -18.13
N ARG A 477 -17.58 16.77 -17.36
CA ARG A 477 -18.81 17.58 -17.37
C ARG A 477 -18.58 19.01 -16.83
N THR A 478 -17.83 19.14 -15.75
CA THR A 478 -17.52 20.42 -15.08
C THR A 478 -16.31 21.15 -15.62
N ARG A 479 -15.55 20.52 -16.52
CA ARG A 479 -14.27 21.04 -17.03
C ARG A 479 -13.27 21.26 -15.89
N GLY A 480 -13.29 20.38 -14.89
CA GLY A 480 -12.39 20.40 -13.74
C GLY A 480 -12.85 21.26 -12.55
N ASP A 481 -13.98 21.96 -12.66
CA ASP A 481 -14.51 22.79 -11.57
C ASP A 481 -15.48 22.02 -10.66
N LEU A 482 -14.92 21.44 -9.60
CA LEU A 482 -15.68 20.69 -8.58
C LEU A 482 -16.59 21.57 -7.71
N GLU A 483 -16.59 22.90 -7.88
CA GLU A 483 -17.53 23.78 -7.18
C GLU A 483 -18.86 23.94 -7.93
N THR A 484 -18.92 23.51 -9.20
CA THR A 484 -20.13 23.60 -10.04
C THR A 484 -21.06 22.41 -9.84
N GLU A 485 -22.34 22.60 -10.22
CA GLU A 485 -23.43 21.62 -10.13
C GLU A 485 -23.10 20.31 -10.84
N SER A 486 -22.58 19.35 -10.08
CA SER A 486 -21.96 18.15 -10.65
C SER A 486 -22.15 16.90 -9.85
N ILE A 487 -21.25 16.67 -8.91
CA ILE A 487 -21.25 15.54 -7.99
C ILE A 487 -22.06 15.89 -6.75
N LEU A 488 -21.88 17.10 -6.21
CA LEU A 488 -22.51 17.49 -4.95
C LEU A 488 -24.01 17.71 -5.11
N GLY A 489 -24.44 18.25 -6.26
CA GLY A 489 -25.86 18.42 -6.57
C GLY A 489 -26.58 17.08 -6.73
N SER A 490 -25.97 16.11 -7.42
CA SER A 490 -26.52 14.76 -7.63
C SER A 490 -26.52 13.93 -6.34
N LEU A 491 -25.42 13.91 -5.59
CA LEU A 491 -25.34 13.33 -4.23
C LEU A 491 -26.37 13.95 -3.26
N ALA A 492 -26.52 15.28 -3.31
CA ALA A 492 -27.43 16.03 -2.43
C ALA A 492 -28.92 15.85 -2.75
N ILE A 493 -29.30 15.53 -3.99
CA ILE A 493 -30.70 15.30 -4.37
C ILE A 493 -31.22 13.97 -3.80
N GLN A 494 -30.38 12.95 -3.68
CA GLN A 494 -30.82 11.57 -3.39
C GLN A 494 -30.78 11.20 -1.91
N PHE A 495 -29.78 11.70 -1.16
CA PHE A 495 -29.73 11.58 0.31
C PHE A 495 -31.03 12.03 1.00
N GLY A 496 -31.64 13.12 0.49
CA GLY A 496 -32.83 13.72 1.08
C GLY A 496 -34.16 13.11 0.63
N ARG A 497 -34.25 12.56 -0.58
CA ARG A 497 -35.50 12.00 -1.14
C ARG A 497 -35.74 10.54 -0.71
N GLY A 498 -34.66 9.76 -0.56
CA GLY A 498 -34.71 8.35 -0.23
C GLY A 498 -34.80 8.01 1.27
N MET A 499 -34.94 8.96 2.20
CA MET A 499 -35.16 8.64 3.63
C MET A 499 -36.02 9.66 4.40
N GLY A 500 -36.66 10.63 3.74
CA GLY A 500 -37.41 11.70 4.41
C GLY A 500 -36.51 12.64 5.23
N ASN A 501 -36.38 13.89 4.79
CA ASN A 501 -35.67 14.99 5.49
C ASN A 501 -34.19 14.78 5.92
N ARG A 502 -33.52 13.68 5.56
CA ARG A 502 -32.07 13.49 5.77
C ARG A 502 -31.19 14.24 4.77
N GLY A 503 -31.39 15.55 4.69
CA GLY A 503 -30.58 16.47 3.90
C GLY A 503 -29.30 16.94 4.60
N ALA A 504 -28.66 16.16 5.48
CA ALA A 504 -27.50 16.65 6.25
C ALA A 504 -26.30 17.00 5.35
N LEU A 505 -25.91 16.10 4.44
CA LEU A 505 -24.91 16.41 3.40
C LEU A 505 -25.40 17.53 2.47
N ARG A 506 -26.69 17.50 2.06
CA ARG A 506 -27.32 18.52 1.21
C ARG A 506 -27.16 19.91 1.82
N ASN A 507 -27.67 20.12 3.03
CA ASN A 507 -27.71 21.39 3.76
C ASN A 507 -26.37 21.78 4.42
N ALA A 508 -25.33 20.93 4.34
CA ALA A 508 -23.98 21.25 4.76
C ALA A 508 -23.25 22.15 3.76
N ILE A 509 -23.40 21.84 2.47
CA ILE A 509 -22.54 22.38 1.42
C ILE A 509 -23.30 23.16 0.35
N GLY A 510 -24.64 23.05 0.25
CA GLY A 510 -25.42 23.87 -0.69
C GLY A 510 -26.94 23.69 -0.61
N SER A 511 -27.66 24.33 -1.52
CA SER A 511 -29.11 24.21 -1.65
C SER A 511 -29.52 24.26 -3.12
N ILE A 512 -30.71 23.76 -3.45
CA ILE A 512 -31.28 23.95 -4.78
C ILE A 512 -32.07 25.26 -4.77
N GLU A 513 -31.65 26.21 -5.58
CA GLU A 513 -32.33 27.49 -5.78
C GLU A 513 -32.77 27.57 -7.24
N ASN A 514 -34.06 27.72 -7.50
CA ASN A 514 -34.64 27.82 -8.86
C ASN A 514 -34.29 26.64 -9.78
N GLY A 515 -34.19 25.42 -9.22
CA GLY A 515 -33.83 24.21 -9.98
C GLY A 515 -32.34 24.01 -10.23
N THR A 516 -31.49 24.91 -9.71
CA THR A 516 -30.02 24.82 -9.81
C THR A 516 -29.41 24.66 -8.41
N TRP A 517 -28.55 23.67 -8.22
CA TRP A 517 -27.78 23.53 -7.00
C TRP A 517 -26.74 24.65 -6.87
N LYS A 518 -26.75 25.35 -5.73
CA LYS A 518 -25.77 26.38 -5.38
C LYS A 518 -25.07 26.01 -4.07
N ARG A 519 -23.76 26.14 -4.09
CA ARG A 519 -22.91 25.95 -2.92
C ARG A 519 -23.13 27.07 -1.89
N PHE A 520 -23.19 26.71 -0.62
CA PHE A 520 -23.16 27.67 0.48
C PHE A 520 -21.79 28.32 0.61
N LYS A 521 -21.77 29.65 0.69
CA LYS A 521 -20.56 30.38 1.06
C LYS A 521 -20.30 30.18 2.56
N PRO A 522 -19.04 30.03 2.99
CA PRO A 522 -18.74 29.92 4.41
C PRO A 522 -19.13 31.22 5.14
N ASP A 523 -19.92 31.09 6.21
CA ASP A 523 -20.26 32.16 7.15
C ASP A 523 -19.63 31.85 8.52
N SER A 524 -18.91 32.82 9.10
CA SER A 524 -18.29 32.67 10.41
C SER A 524 -19.29 32.58 11.56
N GLU A 525 -20.55 32.97 11.33
CA GLU A 525 -21.62 32.90 12.32
C GLU A 525 -22.43 31.60 12.25
N ASP A 526 -22.21 30.73 11.25
CA ASP A 526 -22.95 29.47 11.08
C ASP A 526 -22.89 28.58 12.32
N LEU A 527 -21.71 28.45 12.92
CA LEU A 527 -21.51 27.62 14.10
C LEU A 527 -22.28 28.14 15.32
N LYS A 528 -22.59 29.43 15.40
CA LYS A 528 -23.39 29.99 16.51
C LYS A 528 -24.89 29.78 16.30
N LYS A 529 -25.34 29.78 15.05
CA LYS A 529 -26.76 29.67 14.67
C LYS A 529 -27.24 28.21 14.70
N ARG A 530 -26.39 27.26 14.33
CA ARG A 530 -26.77 25.85 14.17
C ARG A 530 -26.54 25.06 15.45
N LEU A 531 -27.65 24.62 16.05
CA LEU A 531 -27.66 23.99 17.38
C LEU A 531 -27.99 22.49 17.36
N THR A 532 -28.70 21.99 16.34
CA THR A 532 -28.99 20.55 16.24
C THR A 532 -27.75 19.78 15.78
N PRO A 533 -27.55 18.52 16.21
CA PRO A 533 -26.35 17.75 15.85
C PRO A 533 -26.08 17.70 14.34
N HIS A 534 -27.11 17.45 13.52
CA HIS A 534 -26.99 17.42 12.06
C HIS A 534 -26.64 18.79 11.48
N ALA A 535 -27.41 19.84 11.80
CA ALA A 535 -27.19 21.18 11.24
C ALA A 535 -25.82 21.72 11.65
N ARG A 536 -25.41 21.50 12.89
CA ARG A 536 -24.09 21.89 13.41
C ARG A 536 -22.99 21.06 12.77
N GLY A 537 -23.18 19.75 12.64
CA GLY A 537 -22.23 18.84 11.98
C GLY A 537 -21.98 19.22 10.52
N ALA A 538 -23.01 19.69 9.83
CA ALA A 538 -22.94 20.25 8.49
C ALA A 538 -21.90 21.38 8.34
N VAL A 539 -21.68 22.20 9.39
CA VAL A 539 -20.64 23.24 9.40
C VAL A 539 -19.24 22.62 9.32
N LEU A 540 -19.01 21.53 10.05
CA LEU A 540 -17.74 20.82 10.03
C LEU A 540 -17.51 20.09 8.69
N VAL A 541 -18.53 19.41 8.16
CA VAL A 541 -18.49 18.80 6.82
C VAL A 541 -18.11 19.84 5.77
N GLY A 542 -18.77 21.02 5.81
CA GLY A 542 -18.45 22.14 4.94
C GLY A 542 -17.00 22.62 5.08
N ALA A 543 -16.45 22.68 6.30
CA ALA A 543 -15.07 23.09 6.53
C ALA A 543 -14.06 22.11 5.91
N VAL A 544 -14.28 20.80 6.10
CA VAL A 544 -13.42 19.76 5.50
C VAL A 544 -13.53 19.79 3.98
N PHE A 545 -14.73 19.98 3.45
CA PHE A 545 -14.96 20.06 2.02
C PHE A 545 -14.29 21.31 1.38
N ASP A 546 -14.36 22.46 2.04
CA ASP A 546 -13.68 23.69 1.61
C ASP A 546 -12.15 23.51 1.59
N ALA A 547 -11.60 22.78 2.57
CA ALA A 547 -10.18 22.42 2.59
C ALA A 547 -9.82 21.48 1.43
N PHE A 548 -10.62 20.45 1.17
CA PHE A 548 -10.46 19.54 0.03
C PHE A 548 -10.44 20.28 -1.31
N LEU A 549 -11.39 21.19 -1.54
CA LEU A 549 -11.45 21.98 -2.77
C LEU A 549 -10.22 22.88 -2.94
N THR A 550 -9.78 23.53 -1.86
CA THR A 550 -8.56 24.35 -1.86
C THR A 550 -7.33 23.51 -2.23
N ILE A 551 -7.18 22.34 -1.59
CA ILE A 551 -6.11 21.39 -1.86
C ILE A 551 -6.12 20.93 -3.33
N TYR A 552 -7.28 20.51 -3.83
CA TYR A 552 -7.44 20.06 -5.20
C TYR A 552 -7.03 21.16 -6.20
N LYS A 553 -7.56 22.38 -6.04
CA LYS A 553 -7.23 23.55 -6.87
C LYS A 553 -5.73 23.83 -6.89
N THR A 554 -5.06 23.76 -5.74
CA THR A 554 -3.61 23.94 -5.64
C THR A 554 -2.85 22.85 -6.39
N ARG A 555 -3.30 21.59 -6.32
CA ARG A 555 -2.63 20.44 -6.95
C ARG A 555 -2.79 20.38 -8.46
N ILE A 556 -3.87 20.89 -9.02
CA ILE A 556 -4.09 20.89 -10.47
C ILE A 556 -3.55 22.15 -11.16
N ALA A 557 -3.11 23.16 -10.39
CA ALA A 557 -2.75 24.46 -10.95
C ALA A 557 -1.62 24.36 -11.99
N ASP A 558 -0.68 23.44 -11.82
CA ASP A 558 0.37 23.17 -12.81
C ASP A 558 -0.18 22.47 -14.06
N LEU A 559 -1.06 21.48 -13.92
CA LEU A 559 -1.73 20.80 -15.03
C LEU A 559 -2.52 21.79 -15.90
N LEU A 560 -3.25 22.71 -15.27
CA LEU A 560 -3.96 23.77 -15.98
C LEU A 560 -3.00 24.68 -16.73
N ARG A 561 -1.91 25.14 -16.10
CA ARG A 561 -0.90 25.96 -16.78
C ARG A 561 -0.21 25.23 -17.93
N ILE A 562 0.12 23.95 -17.76
CA ILE A 562 0.73 23.13 -18.82
C ILE A 562 -0.21 23.05 -20.02
N TYR A 563 -1.49 22.76 -19.78
CA TYR A 563 -2.48 22.62 -20.85
C TYR A 563 -2.78 23.94 -21.57
N THR A 564 -2.77 25.07 -20.86
CA THR A 564 -3.20 26.37 -21.41
C THR A 564 -2.04 27.29 -21.82
N GLY A 565 -0.81 26.77 -21.89
CA GLY A 565 0.37 27.57 -22.26
C GLY A 565 0.73 28.64 -21.23
N GLY A 566 0.45 28.38 -19.94
CA GLY A 566 0.84 29.22 -18.81
C GLY A 566 -0.28 30.10 -18.24
N SER A 567 -1.41 30.28 -18.94
CA SER A 567 -2.49 31.18 -18.50
C SER A 567 -3.27 30.68 -17.28
N GLY A 568 -3.35 29.36 -17.07
CA GLY A 568 -4.22 28.74 -16.08
C GLY A 568 -5.72 28.81 -16.41
N VAL A 569 -6.11 29.39 -17.56
CA VAL A 569 -7.52 29.57 -17.96
C VAL A 569 -7.86 28.64 -19.11
N LEU A 570 -8.82 27.73 -18.89
CA LEU A 570 -9.24 26.74 -19.88
C LEU A 570 -9.97 27.39 -21.06
N PRO A 571 -9.61 27.04 -22.33
CA PRO A 571 -10.32 27.53 -23.52
C PRO A 571 -11.76 27.01 -23.52
N LYS A 572 -12.70 27.77 -24.12
CA LYS A 572 -14.10 27.37 -24.23
C LYS A 572 -14.25 26.00 -24.91
N GLY A 573 -15.23 25.22 -24.48
CA GLY A 573 -15.50 23.86 -24.98
C GLY A 573 -14.99 22.75 -24.06
N ALA A 574 -15.12 21.50 -24.50
CA ALA A 574 -14.70 20.33 -23.75
C ALA A 574 -13.18 20.33 -23.52
N ILE A 575 -12.75 19.88 -22.33
CA ILE A 575 -11.33 19.64 -22.05
C ILE A 575 -10.88 18.31 -22.66
N HIS A 576 -9.61 18.21 -23.04
CA HIS A 576 -9.06 16.97 -23.60
C HIS A 576 -9.22 15.79 -22.60
N PRO A 577 -9.56 14.57 -23.06
CA PRO A 577 -9.77 13.42 -22.18
C PRO A 577 -8.60 13.14 -21.24
N ASP A 578 -7.36 13.27 -21.73
CA ASP A 578 -6.16 13.09 -20.88
C ASP A 578 -6.04 14.15 -19.78
N LEU A 579 -6.45 15.40 -20.04
CA LEU A 579 -6.47 16.42 -18.99
C LEU A 579 -7.53 16.05 -17.95
N ALA A 580 -8.74 15.69 -18.39
CA ALA A 580 -9.81 15.27 -17.49
C ALA A 580 -9.36 14.09 -16.61
N LEU A 581 -8.73 13.07 -17.18
CA LEU A 581 -8.21 11.92 -16.45
C LEU A 581 -7.13 12.31 -15.43
N ARG A 582 -6.20 13.22 -15.78
CA ARG A 582 -5.18 13.69 -14.82
C ARG A 582 -5.78 14.52 -13.69
N LEU A 583 -6.75 15.39 -13.99
CA LEU A 583 -7.49 16.14 -12.98
C LEU A 583 -8.25 15.19 -12.05
N ALA A 584 -8.88 14.14 -12.58
CA ALA A 584 -9.56 13.10 -11.80
C ALA A 584 -8.61 12.34 -10.88
N ASN A 585 -7.44 11.96 -11.38
CA ASN A 585 -6.42 11.32 -10.55
C ASN A 585 -5.95 12.23 -9.40
N GLU A 586 -5.77 13.53 -9.64
CA GLU A 586 -5.42 14.48 -8.59
C GLU A 586 -6.55 14.71 -7.58
N ALA A 587 -7.81 14.71 -8.03
CA ALA A 587 -8.97 14.79 -7.15
C ALA A 587 -9.11 13.53 -6.27
N VAL A 588 -9.01 12.32 -6.85
CA VAL A 588 -9.01 11.03 -6.10
C VAL A 588 -7.90 11.02 -5.06
N LYS A 589 -6.69 11.45 -5.45
CA LYS A 589 -5.54 11.52 -4.54
C LYS A 589 -5.76 12.51 -3.40
N SER A 590 -6.32 13.67 -3.70
CA SER A 590 -6.67 14.69 -2.71
C SER A 590 -7.70 14.17 -1.71
N ALA A 591 -8.76 13.52 -2.20
CA ALA A 591 -9.82 12.95 -1.37
C ALA A 591 -9.28 11.85 -0.45
N LYS A 592 -8.45 10.93 -0.98
CA LYS A 592 -7.77 9.91 -0.16
C LYS A 592 -6.89 10.51 0.93
N HIS A 593 -6.13 11.56 0.61
CA HIS A 593 -5.30 12.22 1.62
C HIS A 593 -6.16 12.90 2.71
N VAL A 594 -7.21 13.64 2.32
CA VAL A 594 -8.13 14.30 3.27
C VAL A 594 -8.81 13.26 4.16
N LEU A 595 -9.38 12.20 3.59
CA LEU A 595 -9.99 11.09 4.33
C LEU A 595 -9.01 10.48 5.34
N ASN A 596 -7.80 10.16 4.90
CA ASN A 596 -6.77 9.59 5.77
C ASN A 596 -6.33 10.54 6.89
N ILE A 597 -6.30 11.85 6.66
CA ILE A 597 -6.01 12.86 7.71
C ILE A 597 -7.16 12.89 8.73
N CYS A 598 -8.40 12.96 8.26
CA CYS A 598 -9.60 12.94 9.10
C CYS A 598 -9.66 11.69 9.99
N ILE A 599 -9.45 10.50 9.42
CA ILE A 599 -9.45 9.26 10.20
C ILE A 599 -8.31 9.22 11.23
N ARG A 600 -7.08 9.60 10.82
CA ARG A 600 -5.93 9.61 11.74
C ARG A 600 -6.12 10.55 12.92
N ALA A 601 -6.79 11.68 12.70
CA ALA A 601 -7.06 12.66 13.73
C ALA A 601 -7.84 12.09 14.93
N LEU A 602 -8.61 11.01 14.76
CA LEU A 602 -9.29 10.34 15.88
C LEU A 602 -8.35 9.92 17.01
N ASP A 603 -7.10 9.58 16.72
CA ASP A 603 -6.11 9.22 17.75
C ASP A 603 -5.50 10.43 18.49
N TYR A 604 -5.79 11.64 18.01
CA TYR A 604 -5.29 12.91 18.52
C TYR A 604 -6.44 13.78 19.07
N LEU A 605 -7.56 13.14 19.45
CA LEU A 605 -8.69 13.77 20.12
C LEU A 605 -8.61 13.55 21.64
N PRO A 606 -9.20 14.48 22.44
CA PRO A 606 -9.42 14.21 23.86
C PRO A 606 -10.36 13.00 24.03
N PRO A 607 -10.27 12.28 25.17
CA PRO A 607 -11.02 11.03 25.35
C PRO A 607 -12.51 11.27 25.63
N VAL A 608 -12.90 12.51 25.94
CA VAL A 608 -14.25 12.96 26.27
C VAL A 608 -14.43 14.42 25.87
N ASP A 609 -15.68 14.87 25.79
CA ASP A 609 -16.05 16.30 25.64
C ASP A 609 -15.35 17.01 24.48
N VAL A 610 -15.21 16.34 23.35
CA VAL A 610 -14.54 16.89 22.16
C VAL A 610 -15.28 18.11 21.59
N THR A 611 -14.52 19.05 21.03
CA THR A 611 -15.02 20.21 20.28
C THR A 611 -14.49 20.22 18.85
N PHE A 612 -15.14 20.95 17.93
CA PHE A 612 -14.68 21.07 16.55
C PHE A 612 -13.31 21.72 16.44
N PHE A 613 -12.99 22.66 17.33
CA PHE A 613 -11.66 23.26 17.38
C PHE A 613 -10.59 22.25 17.81
N GLU A 614 -10.90 21.35 18.74
CA GLU A 614 -9.97 20.28 19.12
C GLU A 614 -9.80 19.25 18.00
N TYR A 615 -10.84 19.01 17.20
CA TYR A 615 -10.71 18.21 15.98
C TYR A 615 -9.81 18.90 14.94
N LEU A 616 -9.87 20.22 14.76
CA LEU A 616 -8.88 20.94 13.94
C LEU A 616 -7.45 20.70 14.43
N ARG A 617 -7.20 20.86 15.72
CA ARG A 617 -5.87 20.60 16.32
C ARG A 617 -5.42 19.16 16.08
N ALA A 618 -6.35 18.21 16.18
CA ALA A 618 -6.10 16.80 15.89
C ALA A 618 -5.73 16.57 14.42
N LEU A 619 -6.43 17.18 13.46
CA LEU A 619 -6.11 17.11 12.02
C LEU A 619 -4.69 17.60 11.75
N ILE A 620 -4.33 18.77 12.27
CA ILE A 620 -3.02 19.38 12.07
C ILE A 620 -1.91 18.54 12.70
N THR A 621 -2.13 18.03 13.92
CA THR A 621 -1.16 17.20 14.63
C THR A 621 -0.96 15.85 13.92
N ALA A 622 -2.06 15.19 13.53
CA ALA A 622 -2.03 13.88 12.89
C ALA A 622 -1.36 13.91 11.51
N ASP A 623 -1.57 14.98 10.74
CA ASP A 623 -0.91 15.15 9.46
C ASP A 623 0.59 15.41 9.64
N PHE A 624 0.96 16.36 10.51
CA PHE A 624 2.37 16.68 10.81
C PHE A 624 3.17 15.46 11.25
N ASP A 625 2.56 14.59 12.05
CA ASP A 625 3.24 13.42 12.59
C ASP A 625 3.67 12.39 11.55
N LEU A 626 2.91 12.27 10.46
CA LEU A 626 3.20 11.30 9.40
C LEU A 626 3.86 11.95 8.18
N VAL A 627 3.51 13.21 7.90
CA VAL A 627 3.92 13.99 6.73
C VAL A 627 4.46 15.35 7.19
N ALA A 628 5.73 15.37 7.57
CA ALA A 628 6.38 16.60 8.02
C ALA A 628 6.45 17.66 6.90
N ASP A 629 6.83 17.24 5.68
CA ASP A 629 6.90 18.10 4.49
C ASP A 629 5.52 18.31 3.85
N ASP A 630 4.89 19.44 4.17
CA ASP A 630 3.59 19.85 3.62
C ASP A 630 3.76 20.76 2.40
N ARG A 631 4.34 20.20 1.33
CA ARG A 631 4.61 20.90 0.06
C ARG A 631 3.40 21.64 -0.54
N HIS A 632 2.19 21.16 -0.26
CA HIS A 632 0.95 21.71 -0.82
C HIS A 632 0.11 22.49 0.20
N ASN A 633 0.63 22.76 1.39
CA ASN A 633 -0.02 23.54 2.44
C ASN A 633 -1.41 23.01 2.86
N TYR A 634 -1.58 21.68 2.94
CA TYR A 634 -2.81 21.02 3.38
C TYR A 634 -3.23 21.53 4.77
N ARG A 635 -2.25 21.68 5.68
CA ARG A 635 -2.52 22.16 7.05
C ARG A 635 -3.07 23.58 7.05
N VAL A 636 -2.55 24.46 6.19
CA VAL A 636 -3.07 25.82 6.04
C VAL A 636 -4.47 25.82 5.44
N ALA A 637 -4.75 24.95 4.46
CA ALA A 637 -6.08 24.82 3.87
C ALA A 637 -7.14 24.42 4.92
N PHE A 638 -6.83 23.47 5.82
CA PHE A 638 -7.72 23.12 6.94
C PHE A 638 -7.93 24.30 7.90
N VAL A 639 -6.84 24.96 8.33
CA VAL A 639 -6.93 26.12 9.24
C VAL A 639 -7.80 27.22 8.65
N GLU A 640 -7.58 27.55 7.38
CA GLU A 640 -8.34 28.60 6.71
C GLU A 640 -9.82 28.25 6.59
N ALA A 641 -10.14 27.03 6.17
CA ALA A 641 -11.51 26.57 6.00
C ALA A 641 -12.30 26.56 7.32
N PHE A 642 -11.68 26.05 8.40
CA PHE A 642 -12.29 26.01 9.72
C PHE A 642 -12.53 27.43 10.26
N ARG A 643 -11.54 28.32 10.13
CA ARG A 643 -11.67 29.72 10.54
C ARG A 643 -12.80 30.44 9.80
N ARG A 644 -12.92 30.25 8.49
CA ARG A 644 -13.98 30.88 7.66
C ARG A 644 -15.39 30.47 8.08
N ARG A 645 -15.55 29.34 8.79
CA ARG A 645 -16.83 28.83 9.31
C ARG A 645 -17.00 29.03 10.82
N GLY A 646 -16.18 29.86 11.43
CA GLY A 646 -16.28 30.18 12.85
C GLY A 646 -15.72 29.13 13.80
N ILE A 647 -14.97 28.14 13.29
CA ILE A 647 -14.37 27.09 14.12
C ILE A 647 -12.97 27.55 14.58
N TYR A 648 -12.90 28.07 15.79
CA TYR A 648 -11.68 28.58 16.44
C TYR A 648 -11.80 28.40 17.98
N PRO A 649 -10.77 28.70 18.79
CA PRO A 649 -10.78 28.45 20.23
C PRO A 649 -12.01 29.03 20.92
N VAL A 650 -12.62 28.23 21.80
CA VAL A 650 -13.73 28.67 22.66
C VAL A 650 -13.21 29.67 23.70
N ASN A 651 -14.03 30.65 24.09
CA ASN A 651 -13.74 31.66 25.11
C ASN A 651 -12.61 32.64 24.74
N LEU A 652 -12.63 33.20 23.53
CA LEU A 652 -11.76 34.34 23.19
C LEU A 652 -11.98 35.53 24.14
N ASP A 653 -13.20 35.71 24.62
CA ASP A 653 -13.62 36.81 25.50
C ASP A 653 -13.29 36.57 26.98
N ALA A 654 -13.02 35.31 27.36
CA ALA A 654 -12.65 34.90 28.73
C ALA A 654 -11.41 33.97 28.70
N PRO A 655 -10.24 34.51 28.33
CA PRO A 655 -9.03 33.75 28.06
C PRO A 655 -8.47 33.09 29.33
N SER A 656 -8.09 31.83 29.19
CA SER A 656 -7.31 31.08 30.19
C SER A 656 -5.89 30.85 29.68
N ARG A 657 -5.00 30.30 30.52
CA ARG A 657 -3.64 29.89 30.11
C ARG A 657 -3.66 28.93 28.90
N ASP A 658 -4.74 28.16 28.75
CA ASP A 658 -4.89 27.15 27.68
C ASP A 658 -5.63 27.69 26.44
N THR A 659 -6.10 28.94 26.47
CA THR A 659 -6.79 29.56 25.33
C THR A 659 -5.76 29.96 24.27
N LEU A 660 -5.66 29.17 23.20
CA LEU A 660 -4.80 29.50 22.05
C LEU A 660 -5.25 30.82 21.40
N ARG A 661 -4.29 31.69 21.10
CA ARG A 661 -4.55 32.99 20.43
C ARG A 661 -4.01 33.08 19.01
N SER A 662 -3.32 32.04 18.56
CA SER A 662 -2.83 31.89 17.20
C SER A 662 -3.44 30.65 16.56
N LEU A 663 -3.79 30.76 15.29
CA LEU A 663 -4.17 29.64 14.43
C LEU A 663 -3.01 29.18 13.53
N SER A 664 -1.79 29.58 13.83
CA SER A 664 -0.61 29.09 13.10
C SER A 664 -0.45 27.58 13.29
N VAL A 665 0.02 26.92 12.24
CA VAL A 665 0.11 25.44 12.17
C VAL A 665 0.94 24.87 13.33
N ASP A 666 2.02 25.54 13.72
CA ASP A 666 2.89 25.16 14.83
C ASP A 666 2.19 25.27 16.20
N THR A 667 1.41 26.33 16.43
CA THR A 667 0.70 26.57 17.69
C THR A 667 -0.50 25.63 17.86
N LEU A 668 -1.13 25.19 16.77
CA LEU A 668 -2.27 24.28 16.82
C LEU A 668 -1.90 22.85 17.22
N ARG A 669 -0.64 22.46 17.04
CA ARG A 669 -0.18 21.12 17.39
C ARG A 669 -0.35 20.85 18.88
N TRP A 670 -0.71 19.62 19.21
CA TRP A 670 -0.61 19.14 20.59
C TRP A 670 0.86 19.11 21.02
N GLN A 671 1.10 19.11 22.33
CA GLN A 671 2.45 19.08 22.92
C GLN A 671 2.52 17.97 23.96
N GLY A 672 3.74 17.46 24.22
CA GLY A 672 4.01 16.46 25.24
C GLY A 672 4.20 17.07 26.63
N PHE A 673 4.93 16.37 27.49
CA PHE A 673 5.34 16.89 28.80
C PHE A 673 6.56 17.81 28.69
N GLU A 674 6.53 18.94 29.41
CA GLU A 674 7.71 19.76 29.65
C GLU A 674 8.43 19.24 30.91
N TRP A 675 9.40 18.34 30.72
CA TRP A 675 10.24 17.85 31.82
C TRP A 675 11.24 18.94 32.22
N SER A 676 10.83 19.88 33.06
CA SER A 676 11.75 20.88 33.63
C SER A 676 12.65 20.24 34.71
N GLY A 677 13.72 19.57 34.27
CA GLY A 677 14.56 18.73 35.12
C GLY A 677 15.35 19.49 36.21
N LYS A 678 14.70 19.81 37.34
CA LYS A 678 15.36 20.52 38.45
C LYS A 678 15.15 19.92 39.85
N SER A 679 14.37 18.84 40.04
CA SER A 679 14.21 18.20 41.36
C SER A 679 14.59 16.70 41.38
N GLY A 680 14.89 16.17 42.59
CA GLY A 680 15.15 14.74 42.80
C GLY A 680 13.91 13.85 42.62
N SER A 681 12.72 14.40 42.92
CA SER A 681 11.42 13.76 42.67
C SER A 681 11.15 13.55 41.17
N ASP A 682 11.60 14.48 40.31
CA ASP A 682 11.44 14.34 38.85
C ASP A 682 12.20 13.12 38.31
N ARG A 683 13.37 12.80 38.89
CA ARG A 683 14.16 11.63 38.48
C ARG A 683 13.45 10.32 38.83
N MET A 684 12.89 10.20 40.03
CA MET A 684 12.15 9.00 40.44
C MET A 684 10.87 8.79 39.62
N LEU A 685 10.13 9.87 39.33
CA LEU A 685 8.98 9.84 38.44
C LEU A 685 9.40 9.40 37.03
N THR A 686 10.49 9.98 36.51
CA THR A 686 11.05 9.63 35.19
C THR A 686 11.41 8.14 35.10
N ASP A 687 12.01 7.53 36.14
CA ASP A 687 12.40 6.12 36.10
C ASP A 687 11.20 5.17 36.15
N ARG A 688 10.17 5.47 36.97
CA ARG A 688 8.90 4.72 36.97
C ARG A 688 8.18 4.85 35.64
N TYR A 689 8.20 6.05 35.07
CA TYR A 689 7.60 6.34 33.78
C TYR A 689 8.31 5.60 32.62
N LYS A 690 9.64 5.56 32.62
CA LYS A 690 10.42 4.71 31.68
C LYS A 690 10.07 3.23 31.79
N LYS A 691 9.70 2.74 32.98
CA LYS A 691 9.19 1.36 33.14
C LYS A 691 7.86 1.17 32.43
N ILE A 692 6.91 2.10 32.57
CA ILE A 692 5.65 2.07 31.82
C ILE A 692 5.91 2.04 30.31
N ILE A 693 6.79 2.92 29.79
CA ILE A 693 7.11 2.95 28.35
C ILE A 693 7.68 1.61 27.87
N ARG A 694 8.57 0.98 28.65
CA ARG A 694 9.08 -0.37 28.33
C ARG A 694 7.97 -1.41 28.27
N ASP A 695 7.03 -1.38 29.21
CA ASP A 695 5.89 -2.31 29.22
C ASP A 695 4.91 -2.05 28.07
N LEU A 696 4.71 -0.79 27.68
CA LEU A 696 3.92 -0.41 26.50
C LEU A 696 4.59 -0.81 25.20
N LYS A 697 5.92 -0.75 25.14
CA LYS A 697 6.70 -1.29 24.01
C LYS A 697 6.52 -2.81 23.92
N GLN A 698 6.64 -3.53 25.04
CA GLN A 698 6.38 -4.97 25.10
C GLN A 698 4.94 -5.32 24.68
N PHE A 699 3.95 -4.51 25.08
CA PHE A 699 2.57 -4.64 24.61
C PHE A 699 2.48 -4.51 23.08
N SER A 700 3.11 -3.49 22.51
CA SER A 700 3.12 -3.26 21.05
C SER A 700 3.76 -4.43 20.31
N ASP A 701 4.92 -4.89 20.77
CA ASP A 701 5.65 -6.04 20.20
C ASP A 701 4.81 -7.31 20.29
N THR A 702 4.16 -7.56 21.43
CA THR A 702 3.28 -8.73 21.61
C THR A 702 2.11 -8.69 20.63
N CYS A 703 1.49 -7.53 20.46
CA CYS A 703 0.34 -7.34 19.58
C CYS A 703 0.69 -7.28 18.09
N PHE A 704 1.98 -7.13 17.74
CA PHE A 704 2.45 -7.14 16.36
C PHE A 704 2.32 -8.53 15.73
N TYR A 705 2.61 -9.59 16.50
CA TYR A 705 2.55 -10.99 16.04
C TYR A 705 1.20 -11.66 16.30
N VAL A 706 0.16 -10.90 16.69
CA VAL A 706 -1.16 -11.47 16.91
C VAL A 706 -1.89 -11.65 15.59
N GLU A 707 -2.20 -12.90 15.25
CA GLU A 707 -2.82 -13.28 13.98
C GLU A 707 -4.33 -13.01 13.91
N ASN A 708 -5.04 -12.88 15.04
CA ASN A 708 -6.50 -12.66 15.03
C ASN A 708 -6.99 -11.60 16.02
N ARG A 709 -8.15 -10.99 15.71
CA ARG A 709 -8.72 -9.88 16.49
C ARG A 709 -9.16 -10.28 17.88
N ARG A 710 -9.61 -11.52 18.08
CA ARG A 710 -10.00 -12.04 19.41
C ARG A 710 -8.82 -12.06 20.39
N MET A 711 -7.67 -12.55 19.94
CA MET A 711 -6.47 -12.57 20.76
C MET A 711 -5.96 -11.15 21.00
N LEU A 712 -6.03 -10.28 19.98
CA LEU A 712 -5.65 -8.86 20.12
C LEU A 712 -6.48 -8.19 21.21
N PHE A 713 -7.81 -8.37 21.18
CA PHE A 713 -8.72 -7.87 22.19
C PHE A 713 -8.36 -8.36 23.60
N LYS A 714 -8.15 -9.68 23.77
CA LYS A 714 -7.79 -10.26 25.08
C LYS A 714 -6.48 -9.71 25.62
N LYS A 715 -5.44 -9.64 24.77
CA LYS A 715 -4.12 -9.09 25.13
C LYS A 715 -4.21 -7.62 25.50
N THR A 716 -4.91 -6.81 24.70
CA THR A 716 -5.15 -5.39 24.99
C THR A 716 -5.83 -5.20 26.34
N ARG A 717 -6.89 -5.96 26.65
CA ARG A 717 -7.57 -5.87 27.95
C ARG A 717 -6.66 -6.24 29.12
N MET A 718 -5.86 -7.30 28.99
CA MET A 718 -4.88 -7.69 30.02
C MET A 718 -3.84 -6.58 30.26
N HIS A 719 -3.34 -5.95 29.21
CA HIS A 719 -2.37 -4.86 29.33
C HIS A 719 -3.00 -3.56 29.86
N ARG A 720 -4.26 -3.26 29.56
CA ARG A 720 -5.00 -2.16 30.20
C ARG A 720 -5.07 -2.34 31.72
N ALA A 721 -5.43 -3.54 32.19
CA ALA A 721 -5.47 -3.84 33.62
C ALA A 721 -4.09 -3.73 34.28
N ARG A 722 -3.02 -4.15 33.60
CA ARG A 722 -1.64 -3.98 34.09
C ARG A 722 -1.25 -2.50 34.16
N LEU A 723 -1.51 -1.74 33.11
CA LEU A 723 -1.21 -0.30 33.05
C LEU A 723 -1.97 0.47 34.13
N HIS A 724 -3.24 0.11 34.37
CA HIS A 724 -4.06 0.70 35.42
C HIS A 724 -3.38 0.55 36.80
N LYS A 725 -2.95 -0.66 37.18
CA LYS A 725 -2.25 -0.90 38.45
C LYS A 725 -0.95 -0.09 38.56
N GLN A 726 -0.18 -0.01 37.47
CA GLN A 726 1.06 0.76 37.46
C GLN A 726 0.83 2.26 37.63
N LEU A 727 -0.19 2.80 36.97
CA LEU A 727 -0.56 4.20 37.10
C LEU A 727 -1.14 4.50 38.49
N GLU A 728 -1.93 3.59 39.07
CA GLU A 728 -2.43 3.70 40.44
C GLU A 728 -1.27 3.81 41.46
N GLU A 729 -0.26 2.95 41.35
CA GLU A 729 0.95 3.03 42.18
C GLU A 729 1.73 4.34 42.00
N ILE A 730 1.77 4.89 40.78
CA ILE A 730 2.43 6.17 40.51
C ILE A 730 1.62 7.33 41.08
N PHE A 731 0.31 7.36 40.88
CA PHE A 731 -0.55 8.44 41.37
C PHE A 731 -0.58 8.49 42.90
N ALA A 732 -0.51 7.34 43.57
CA ALA A 732 -0.36 7.28 45.02
C ALA A 732 0.97 7.89 45.51
N ALA A 733 2.06 7.75 44.74
CA ALA A 733 3.38 8.28 45.08
C ALA A 733 3.61 9.73 44.59
N PHE A 734 2.96 10.14 43.50
CA PHE A 734 3.10 11.43 42.84
C PHE A 734 1.71 11.97 42.42
N PRO A 735 0.90 12.49 43.36
CA PRO A 735 -0.46 12.96 43.07
C PRO A 735 -0.52 14.08 42.02
N ASP A 736 0.48 14.96 41.98
CA ASP A 736 0.57 16.05 40.99
C ASP A 736 0.65 15.53 39.55
N PHE A 737 1.22 14.34 39.34
CA PHE A 737 1.27 13.72 38.02
C PHE A 737 -0.12 13.29 37.53
N ALA A 738 -1.05 12.94 38.45
CA ALA A 738 -2.43 12.67 38.09
C ALA A 738 -3.14 13.95 37.60
N LEU A 739 -2.88 15.08 38.26
CA LEU A 739 -3.40 16.40 37.86
C LEU A 739 -2.89 16.80 36.47
N ASP A 740 -1.62 16.54 36.18
CA ASP A 740 -1.01 16.72 34.86
C ASP A 740 -1.70 15.92 33.75
N LEU A 741 -2.32 14.80 34.09
CA LEU A 741 -3.09 13.95 33.19
C LEU A 741 -4.59 14.30 33.17
N GLY A 742 -4.98 15.36 33.88
CA GLY A 742 -6.36 15.84 33.97
C GLY A 742 -7.24 15.04 34.92
N LEU A 743 -6.64 14.25 35.82
CA LEU A 743 -7.32 13.43 36.83
C LEU A 743 -7.21 14.09 38.21
N ASP A 744 -8.19 13.87 39.07
CA ASP A 744 -8.17 14.31 40.46
C ASP A 744 -7.73 13.15 41.35
N PRO A 745 -6.57 13.23 42.03
CA PRO A 745 -6.09 12.16 42.91
C PRO A 745 -7.00 11.93 44.12
N ASP A 746 -7.82 12.93 44.50
CA ASP A 746 -8.78 12.83 45.61
C ASP A 746 -10.05 12.04 45.22
N LEU A 747 -10.32 11.88 43.92
CA LEU A 747 -11.44 11.08 43.43
C LEU A 747 -11.05 9.60 43.35
N LYS A 748 -11.95 8.73 43.82
CA LYS A 748 -11.73 7.29 43.77
C LYS A 748 -11.82 6.77 42.33
N GLY A 749 -10.74 6.13 41.89
CA GLY A 749 -10.68 5.35 40.66
C GLY A 749 -10.53 6.19 39.39
N PHE A 750 -9.96 5.56 38.36
CA PHE A 750 -9.88 6.05 36.99
C PHE A 750 -9.89 4.85 36.04
N GLU A 751 -10.25 5.05 34.78
CA GLU A 751 -10.20 4.01 33.75
C GLU A 751 -8.97 4.23 32.86
N VAL A 752 -8.22 3.16 32.59
CA VAL A 752 -7.49 3.08 31.32
C VAL A 752 -8.53 2.69 30.28
N HIS A 753 -9.22 3.68 29.74
CA HIS A 753 -10.37 3.48 28.84
C HIS A 753 -9.94 2.82 27.53
N GLU A 754 -8.81 3.26 26.98
CA GLU A 754 -8.29 2.74 25.71
C GLU A 754 -6.79 2.48 25.78
N LEU A 755 -6.37 1.43 25.09
CA LEU A 755 -4.96 1.13 24.82
C LEU A 755 -4.88 0.57 23.40
N ARG A 756 -4.23 1.28 22.49
CA ARG A 756 -4.15 0.89 21.08
C ARG A 756 -2.72 0.98 20.60
N ARG A 757 -2.26 -0.02 19.85
CA ARG A 757 -1.05 0.11 19.02
C ARG A 757 -1.42 0.73 17.69
N ALA A 758 -0.56 1.56 17.13
CA ALA A 758 -0.65 2.04 15.76
C ALA A 758 0.70 1.85 15.08
N LEU A 759 0.71 1.27 13.89
CA LEU A 759 1.91 1.19 13.06
C LEU A 759 1.58 1.78 11.70
N ARG A 760 1.92 3.06 11.54
CA ARG A 760 1.69 3.78 10.28
C ARG A 760 2.96 3.81 9.46
N ILE A 761 2.83 3.92 8.14
CA ILE A 761 3.96 4.05 7.23
C ILE A 761 3.95 5.47 6.66
N SER A 762 5.05 6.19 6.83
CA SER A 762 5.19 7.53 6.24
C SER A 762 5.27 7.43 4.71
N PRO A 763 5.01 8.53 3.96
CA PRO A 763 5.18 8.53 2.50
C PRO A 763 6.60 8.13 2.04
N GLY A 764 7.62 8.31 2.89
CA GLY A 764 9.00 7.87 2.64
C GLY A 764 9.28 6.41 3.00
N GLY A 765 8.27 5.62 3.37
CA GLY A 765 8.40 4.21 3.73
C GLY A 765 8.88 3.94 5.16
N GLN A 766 8.99 4.96 6.01
CA GLN A 766 9.46 4.78 7.39
C GLN A 766 8.30 4.38 8.31
N PRO A 767 8.45 3.34 9.14
CA PRO A 767 7.45 2.98 10.13
C PRO A 767 7.41 4.00 11.27
N VAL A 768 6.21 4.39 11.68
CA VAL A 768 5.93 5.25 12.84
C VAL A 768 5.16 4.41 13.87
N PRO A 769 5.85 3.66 14.74
CA PRO A 769 5.22 2.84 15.76
C PRO A 769 4.78 3.71 16.94
N GLN A 770 3.49 3.66 17.26
CA GLN A 770 2.89 4.47 18.31
C GLN A 770 1.99 3.63 19.22
N VAL A 771 1.81 4.11 20.45
CA VAL A 771 0.80 3.61 21.38
C VAL A 771 -0.08 4.77 21.81
N ILE A 772 -1.39 4.56 21.73
CA ILE A 772 -2.41 5.52 22.15
C ILE A 772 -3.00 4.98 23.45
N VAL A 773 -2.99 5.82 24.48
CA VAL A 773 -3.59 5.53 25.79
C VAL A 773 -4.64 6.58 26.08
N ALA A 774 -5.87 6.17 26.35
CA ALA A 774 -6.91 7.08 26.85
C ALA A 774 -7.18 6.78 28.32
N LEU A 775 -7.04 7.79 29.16
CA LEU A 775 -7.39 7.77 30.58
C LEU A 775 -8.67 8.58 30.77
N THR A 776 -9.60 8.06 31.55
CA THR A 776 -10.82 8.79 31.92
C THR A 776 -11.14 8.67 33.39
N GLN A 777 -11.68 9.72 33.98
CA GLN A 777 -12.26 9.72 35.32
C GLN A 777 -13.57 10.49 35.29
N SER A 778 -14.46 10.18 36.23
CA SER A 778 -15.77 10.80 36.29
C SER A 778 -16.15 11.18 37.72
N LYS A 779 -16.93 12.26 37.85
CA LYS A 779 -17.59 12.66 39.10
C LYS A 779 -19.06 12.96 38.83
N THR A 780 -19.93 12.60 39.76
CA THR A 780 -21.36 12.92 39.68
C THR A 780 -21.58 14.36 40.11
N ILE A 781 -22.23 15.15 39.26
CA ILE A 781 -22.74 16.47 39.60
C ILE A 781 -24.19 16.30 40.03
N LYS A 782 -24.47 16.63 41.29
CA LYS A 782 -25.81 16.49 41.88
C LYS A 782 -26.79 17.47 41.21
N GLU A 783 -28.06 17.09 41.21
CA GLU A 783 -29.17 17.95 40.78
C GLU A 783 -29.12 19.32 41.48
N ASP A 784 -29.23 20.39 40.70
CA ASP A 784 -29.44 21.76 41.17
C ASP A 784 -30.81 22.23 40.69
N ARG A 785 -31.81 22.09 41.58
CA ARG A 785 -33.21 22.41 41.29
C ARG A 785 -33.45 23.91 41.08
N GLU A 786 -32.66 24.77 41.74
CA GLU A 786 -32.81 26.22 41.60
C GLU A 786 -32.39 26.67 40.20
N LYS A 787 -31.38 26.02 39.63
CA LYS A 787 -30.87 26.33 38.28
C LYS A 787 -31.43 25.42 37.19
N GLY A 788 -32.32 24.48 37.53
CA GLY A 788 -32.91 23.52 36.58
C GLY A 788 -31.88 22.56 35.96
N ILE A 789 -30.79 22.24 36.67
CA ILE A 789 -29.74 21.35 36.17
C ILE A 789 -30.00 19.95 36.74
N PRO A 790 -30.27 18.93 35.91
CA PRO A 790 -30.46 17.56 36.38
C PRO A 790 -29.14 16.93 36.86
N GLU A 791 -29.22 15.81 37.58
CA GLU A 791 -28.02 15.03 37.91
C GLU A 791 -27.37 14.49 36.63
N TYR A 792 -26.04 14.61 36.54
CA TYR A 792 -25.28 14.07 35.41
C TYR A 792 -23.86 13.66 35.80
N LEU A 793 -23.23 12.85 34.94
CA LEU A 793 -21.85 12.41 35.10
C LEU A 793 -20.90 13.35 34.35
N PHE A 794 -20.06 14.08 35.08
CA PHE A 794 -19.02 14.91 34.48
C PHE A 794 -17.74 14.11 34.33
N ARG A 795 -17.14 14.15 33.12
CA ARG A 795 -15.93 13.39 32.80
C ARG A 795 -14.72 14.29 32.51
N GLY A 796 -13.56 13.71 32.71
CA GLY A 796 -12.26 14.28 32.38
C GLY A 796 -11.23 13.18 32.14
N GLY A 797 -10.00 13.56 31.87
CA GLY A 797 -8.89 12.66 31.64
C GLY A 797 -7.99 13.13 30.51
N SER A 798 -7.28 12.20 29.86
CA SER A 798 -6.34 12.53 28.80
C SER A 798 -6.15 11.42 27.77
N THR A 799 -5.84 11.83 26.53
CA THR A 799 -5.29 10.96 25.50
C THR A 799 -3.78 11.21 25.42
N LEU A 800 -3.00 10.14 25.52
CA LEU A 800 -1.55 10.14 25.40
C LEU A 800 -1.16 9.44 24.11
N VAL A 801 -0.38 10.11 23.28
CA VAL A 801 0.23 9.52 22.08
C VAL A 801 1.71 9.34 22.35
N LEU A 802 2.13 8.07 22.46
CA LEU A 802 3.51 7.67 22.66
C LEU A 802 4.11 7.29 21.32
N ASP A 803 5.26 7.87 21.01
CA ASP A 803 6.13 7.34 19.96
C ASP A 803 6.94 6.19 20.57
N LEU A 804 7.09 5.07 19.87
CA LEU A 804 7.90 3.95 20.37
C LEU A 804 9.33 3.99 19.84
N SER A 805 9.63 4.85 18.87
CA SER A 805 10.98 5.09 18.37
C SER A 805 11.80 5.94 19.35
N VAL A 806 11.14 6.81 20.11
CA VAL A 806 11.71 7.65 21.17
C VAL A 806 10.92 7.40 22.46
N PRO A 807 11.54 7.11 23.61
CA PRO A 807 10.81 6.76 24.83
C PRO A 807 10.16 7.97 25.52
N GLU A 808 9.22 8.64 24.84
CA GLU A 808 8.52 9.83 25.31
C GLU A 808 7.02 9.82 24.97
N VAL A 809 6.22 10.53 25.77
CA VAL A 809 4.87 10.93 25.35
C VAL A 809 5.04 12.15 24.47
N LYS A 810 4.82 11.93 23.18
CA LYS A 810 4.92 12.98 22.17
C LYS A 810 3.79 13.99 22.32
N TYR A 811 2.58 13.51 22.63
CA TYR A 811 1.40 14.36 22.83
C TYR A 811 0.57 13.97 24.04
N ARG A 812 0.18 14.99 24.80
CA ARG A 812 -0.71 14.90 25.95
C ARG A 812 -1.93 15.81 25.71
N ILE A 813 -3.12 15.21 25.62
CA ILE A 813 -4.36 15.89 25.22
C ILE A 813 -5.35 15.79 26.37
N VAL A 814 -5.56 16.89 27.11
CA VAL A 814 -6.15 16.85 28.46
C VAL A 814 -7.53 17.51 28.51
N LYS A 815 -8.44 16.88 29.26
CA LYS A 815 -9.71 17.44 29.74
C LYS A 815 -9.74 17.36 31.27
N ASN A 816 -9.25 18.40 31.95
CA ASN A 816 -9.07 18.38 33.41
C ASN A 816 -10.39 18.23 34.19
N ILE A 817 -10.60 17.16 34.94
CA ILE A 817 -11.82 16.90 35.74
C ILE A 817 -12.17 18.00 36.77
N LYS A 818 -11.20 18.85 37.14
CA LYS A 818 -11.37 19.99 38.06
C LYS A 818 -11.65 21.32 37.35
N SER A 819 -11.88 21.31 36.03
CA SER A 819 -12.15 22.54 35.28
C SER A 819 -13.56 23.07 35.54
N ASP A 820 -13.67 24.11 36.38
CA ASP A 820 -14.93 24.78 36.70
C ASP A 820 -15.60 25.39 35.46
N THR A 821 -14.81 25.98 34.57
CA THR A 821 -15.33 26.58 33.32
C THR A 821 -15.91 25.53 32.38
N ARG A 822 -15.32 24.33 32.30
CA ARG A 822 -15.89 23.24 31.52
C ARG A 822 -17.14 22.67 32.17
N GLN A 823 -17.11 22.48 33.49
CA GLN A 823 -18.27 22.01 34.24
C GLN A 823 -19.45 22.96 34.07
N ALA A 824 -19.24 24.28 34.15
CA ALA A 824 -20.28 25.28 33.91
C ALA A 824 -20.88 25.17 32.51
N ARG A 825 -20.05 25.09 31.45
CA ARG A 825 -20.53 24.93 30.07
C ARG A 825 -21.32 23.62 29.87
N THR A 826 -20.87 22.52 30.45
CA THR A 826 -21.60 21.25 30.40
C THR A 826 -22.93 21.34 31.14
N SER A 827 -22.97 21.95 32.33
CA SER A 827 -24.21 22.21 33.07
C SER A 827 -25.20 23.06 32.28
N ASP A 828 -24.73 24.15 31.65
CA ASP A 828 -25.57 25.04 30.85
C ASP A 828 -26.15 24.31 29.63
N PHE A 829 -25.32 23.54 28.92
CA PHE A 829 -25.75 22.72 27.79
C PHE A 829 -26.79 21.68 28.19
N ILE A 830 -26.56 20.95 29.29
CA ILE A 830 -27.51 19.93 29.76
C ILE A 830 -28.83 20.57 30.18
N ARG A 831 -28.79 21.70 30.89
CA ARG A 831 -29.99 22.47 31.26
C ARG A 831 -30.80 22.85 30.02
N GLU A 832 -30.15 23.45 29.03
CA GLU A 832 -30.80 23.87 27.79
C GLU A 832 -31.36 22.69 26.99
N ALA A 833 -30.60 21.60 26.90
CA ALA A 833 -30.99 20.44 26.12
C ALA A 833 -32.07 19.59 26.79
N THR A 834 -32.18 19.62 28.12
CA THR A 834 -33.27 18.94 28.86
C THR A 834 -34.54 19.78 28.97
N ALA A 835 -34.45 21.10 28.79
CA ALA A 835 -35.61 21.99 28.71
C ALA A 835 -36.38 21.83 27.38
N ASP A 836 -35.73 21.40 26.31
CA ASP A 836 -36.35 21.09 25.02
C ASP A 836 -36.83 19.62 25.01
N PRO A 837 -38.15 19.34 24.87
CA PRO A 837 -38.69 17.98 24.90
C PRO A 837 -38.09 17.02 23.85
N LEU A 838 -37.70 17.53 22.68
CA LEU A 838 -37.09 16.72 21.62
C LEU A 838 -35.62 16.44 21.92
N ARG A 839 -34.88 17.43 22.42
CA ARG A 839 -33.47 17.24 22.81
C ARG A 839 -33.32 16.45 24.09
N ALA A 840 -34.28 16.50 25.01
CA ALA A 840 -34.33 15.71 26.22
C ALA A 840 -34.33 14.20 25.94
N LEU A 841 -34.80 13.79 24.75
CA LEU A 841 -34.72 12.42 24.26
C LEU A 841 -33.27 11.91 24.10
N PHE A 842 -32.28 12.80 23.94
CA PHE A 842 -30.86 12.44 23.91
C PHE A 842 -30.27 12.17 25.30
N PHE A 843 -30.92 12.64 26.37
CA PHE A 843 -30.45 12.55 27.75
C PHE A 843 -31.15 11.46 28.56
N THR A 844 -32.10 10.74 27.95
CA THR A 844 -32.85 9.68 28.65
C THR A 844 -31.94 8.48 28.93
N ALA A 845 -31.56 8.29 30.20
CA ALA A 845 -30.71 7.19 30.63
C ALA A 845 -31.31 5.82 30.25
N GLY A 846 -30.48 4.92 29.69
CA GLY A 846 -30.89 3.55 29.35
C GLY A 846 -31.51 3.35 27.96
N ARG A 847 -31.52 4.37 27.10
CA ARG A 847 -31.92 4.19 25.69
C ARG A 847 -31.02 3.18 24.99
N GLY A 848 -31.66 2.18 24.38
CA GLY A 848 -30.97 1.14 23.63
C GLY A 848 -30.44 1.57 22.27
N GLU A 849 -31.10 2.55 21.65
CA GLU A 849 -30.89 2.92 20.24
C GLU A 849 -30.71 4.45 20.09
N PRO A 850 -29.54 5.00 20.48
CA PRO A 850 -29.29 6.44 20.40
C PRO A 850 -29.27 6.96 18.96
N PHE A 851 -28.75 6.18 18.01
CA PHE A 851 -28.65 6.57 16.59
C PHE A 851 -30.00 6.56 15.89
N ALA A 852 -30.89 5.63 16.23
CA ALA A 852 -32.26 5.64 15.71
C ALA A 852 -32.99 6.95 16.05
N ALA A 853 -32.81 7.45 17.28
CA ALA A 853 -33.39 8.70 17.73
C ALA A 853 -32.68 9.92 17.13
N LEU A 854 -31.35 9.88 17.04
CA LEU A 854 -30.56 10.91 16.37
C LEU A 854 -31.09 11.12 14.96
N HIS A 855 -31.16 10.06 14.15
CA HIS A 855 -31.59 10.19 12.76
C HIS A 855 -33.10 10.46 12.58
N ALA A 856 -33.93 10.21 13.60
CA ALA A 856 -35.36 10.54 13.58
C ALA A 856 -35.63 12.03 13.87
N LEU A 857 -34.67 12.72 14.51
CA LEU A 857 -34.80 14.11 14.95
C LEU A 857 -34.10 15.10 13.98
N ALA A 858 -33.77 14.68 12.76
CA ALA A 858 -33.15 15.52 11.73
C ALA A 858 -34.16 16.54 11.14
N ASP A 859 -34.32 17.66 11.87
CA ASP A 859 -34.95 18.96 11.57
C ASP A 859 -36.33 19.03 10.88
N ASP A 860 -37.28 19.62 11.61
CA ASP A 860 -38.22 20.61 11.07
C ASP A 860 -37.40 21.88 10.79
N GLY A 861 -37.12 22.15 9.51
CA GLY A 861 -36.32 23.30 9.10
C GLY A 861 -36.91 24.62 9.62
N VAL A 862 -36.15 25.30 10.50
CA VAL A 862 -36.30 26.72 10.83
C VAL A 862 -34.98 27.42 10.62
#